data_AF-A0A1Y0FAH8-F1
#
_entry.id   AF-A0A1Y0FAH8-F1
#
_cell.length_a   1.000
_cell.length_b   1.000
_cell.length_c   1.000
_cell.angle_alpha   90.00
_cell.angle_beta   90.00
_cell.angle_gamma   90.00
#
_symmetry.space_group_name_H-M   'P 1'
#
loop_
_entity.id
_entity.type
_entity.pdbx_description
1 polymer ?
#
loop_
_entity_poly.entity_id
_entity_poly.type
_entity_poly.pdbx_seq_one_letter_code
_entity_poly.pdbx_strand_id
1 'polypeptide(L)'
;MDNEKFEKEALQVVENFLKSNTQVLIVSGRAGSGKSTLAGKIYELVNKNNEYEYSQAQILSPTGQSVGLIKQNFPQIPEQDCQTIYRKIYRRATKNIDDEDNLIFDFKLNKQEDKNIFIIDDASYISDEESNKGNLHFGSGKLLTDLLTSTQIFEKGNIKIIFIGDEYRLLPIRDTSAKALKQTYFEELGLNTMKYELKTQYRMHGELARGIDKYAELITSVENHQKIIPYEFKNTGNVRNIDEADWSKEEKKQKIAGQFNRDNKRNKVVVTYSTRAAQEYNKLIRRKLQNMEDALISSGDLVVFSKNQYDLLVMDAASNEFNEDFFTGDIAEIIATYDRKSSNVRVNNQDVTLSYVKVKYRLERTGKEYVSYLLENVLNSDDSQLSSDERTALFYDAEERIGITETPEEHRRHIKSNNEYWETAVKKLANMGESGLSVSDKDRIRELLRKHPICDPKNECERYQLLDKIYQDKFYNSIQVKYAYAMTGHKVQGNEWNDVYVDFTDRNGLDESSLRWTYTALSRAIKNVLVFNATSLFGNFDISNEFIGKKKNLEKEREMATKIEEYQFNDEKIARLVDKVEEISENNGLVVTNVDDRNFEKQYFVLIYLSDVENNNYVMQAYYNSRKFWTKATLRSKVEIAEKLESIGTEFRKINPNFRGSADNE
;
A
#
# COMPACT_ATOMS: atom_id res chain seq x y z
N MET A 1 29.38 9.93 -17.98
CA MET A 1 29.68 9.08 -19.15
C MET A 1 28.75 7.87 -19.24
N ASP A 2 28.59 7.04 -18.21
CA ASP A 2 27.68 5.88 -18.32
C ASP A 2 26.18 6.25 -18.39
N ASN A 3 25.74 7.26 -17.63
CA ASN A 3 24.32 7.66 -17.58
C ASN A 3 23.78 8.16 -18.94
N GLU A 4 24.57 8.96 -19.67
CA GLU A 4 24.19 9.48 -21.00
C GLU A 4 24.11 8.37 -22.07
N LYS A 5 24.95 7.34 -21.98
CA LYS A 5 25.01 6.27 -22.98
C LYS A 5 23.78 5.36 -22.92
N PHE A 6 23.35 4.98 -21.72
CA PHE A 6 22.16 4.15 -21.53
C PHE A 6 20.87 4.91 -21.73
N GLU A 7 20.82 6.17 -21.32
CA GLU A 7 19.69 7.03 -21.62
C GLU A 7 19.49 7.17 -23.13
N LYS A 8 20.58 7.34 -23.88
CA LYS A 8 20.56 7.35 -25.34
C LYS A 8 20.03 6.03 -25.91
N GLU A 9 20.37 4.90 -25.32
CA GLU A 9 19.85 3.59 -25.72
C GLU A 9 18.33 3.49 -25.49
N ALA A 10 17.84 3.86 -24.31
CA ALA A 10 16.41 3.87 -24.01
C ALA A 10 15.63 4.80 -24.95
N LEU A 11 16.14 6.00 -25.20
CA LEU A 11 15.53 6.95 -26.15
C LEU A 11 15.56 6.40 -27.58
N GLN A 12 16.62 5.69 -27.99
CA GLN A 12 16.68 5.05 -29.31
C GLN A 12 15.61 3.96 -29.47
N VAL A 13 15.36 3.18 -28.41
CA VAL A 13 14.26 2.21 -28.39
C VAL A 13 12.91 2.91 -28.54
N VAL A 14 12.71 4.03 -27.85
CA VAL A 14 11.50 4.84 -28.01
C VAL A 14 11.36 5.36 -29.43
N GLU A 15 12.40 5.92 -30.05
CA GLU A 15 12.34 6.37 -31.44
C GLU A 15 11.97 5.23 -32.40
N ASN A 16 12.57 4.05 -32.23
CA ASN A 16 12.25 2.87 -33.03
C ASN A 16 10.79 2.44 -32.84
N PHE A 17 10.29 2.48 -31.61
CA PHE A 17 8.89 2.22 -31.29
C PHE A 17 7.95 3.26 -31.92
N LEU A 18 8.30 4.56 -31.86
CA LEU A 18 7.49 5.62 -32.47
C LEU A 18 7.40 5.48 -33.99
N LYS A 19 8.44 4.93 -34.64
CA LYS A 19 8.49 4.69 -36.09
C LYS A 19 7.87 3.34 -36.51
N SER A 20 7.60 2.42 -35.59
CA SER A 20 7.07 1.08 -35.90
C SER A 20 5.53 1.03 -35.91
N ASN A 21 4.97 -0.12 -36.31
CA ASN A 21 3.53 -0.43 -36.18
C ASN A 21 3.15 -0.96 -34.77
N THR A 22 4.08 -0.93 -33.82
CA THR A 22 3.83 -1.31 -32.43
C THR A 22 2.98 -0.23 -31.75
N GLN A 23 1.99 -0.63 -30.96
CA GLN A 23 1.07 0.29 -30.28
C GLN A 23 1.43 0.47 -28.80
N VAL A 24 2.02 -0.54 -28.16
CA VAL A 24 2.39 -0.50 -26.75
C VAL A 24 3.89 -0.75 -26.56
N LEU A 25 4.56 0.14 -25.84
CA LEU A 25 5.93 -0.07 -25.35
C LEU A 25 5.89 -0.19 -23.83
N ILE A 26 6.49 -1.24 -23.28
CA ILE A 26 6.69 -1.41 -21.85
C ILE A 26 8.16 -1.16 -21.54
N VAL A 27 8.44 -0.14 -20.73
CA VAL A 27 9.76 0.15 -20.19
C VAL A 27 9.77 -0.21 -18.71
N SER A 28 10.25 -1.42 -18.40
CA SER A 28 10.44 -1.82 -17.00
C SER A 28 11.79 -1.38 -16.48
N GLY A 29 11.93 -1.23 -15.17
CA GLY A 29 13.21 -0.97 -14.56
C GLY A 29 13.14 -0.98 -13.04
N ARG A 30 14.23 -1.41 -12.41
CA ARG A 30 14.37 -1.46 -10.95
C ARG A 30 14.38 -0.05 -10.34
N ALA A 31 14.19 0.04 -9.03
CA ALA A 31 14.25 1.31 -8.33
C ALA A 31 15.59 2.02 -8.59
N GLY A 32 15.54 3.34 -8.77
CA GLY A 32 16.74 4.14 -9.07
C GLY A 32 17.21 4.11 -10.53
N SER A 33 16.51 3.45 -11.45
CA SER A 33 16.88 3.39 -12.88
C SER A 33 16.53 4.63 -13.72
N GLY A 34 15.95 5.68 -13.11
CA GLY A 34 15.65 6.94 -13.81
C GLY A 34 14.33 6.99 -14.61
N LYS A 35 13.38 6.08 -14.32
CA LYS A 35 12.08 5.96 -15.01
C LYS A 35 11.29 7.27 -15.19
N SER A 36 11.01 8.01 -14.11
CA SER A 36 10.25 9.27 -14.20
C SER A 36 11.02 10.35 -14.95
N THR A 37 12.35 10.35 -14.86
CA THR A 37 13.20 11.22 -15.69
C THR A 37 13.09 10.85 -17.18
N LEU A 38 13.10 9.55 -17.50
CA LEU A 38 12.91 9.06 -18.86
C LEU A 38 11.54 9.49 -19.40
N ALA A 39 10.47 9.43 -18.61
CA ALA A 39 9.14 9.90 -19.02
C ALA A 39 9.14 11.35 -19.51
N GLY A 40 9.78 12.25 -18.76
CA GLY A 40 9.94 13.66 -19.16
C GLY A 40 10.78 13.84 -20.42
N LYS A 41 11.87 13.07 -20.56
CA LYS A 41 12.73 13.12 -21.76
C LYS A 41 12.04 12.59 -23.01
N ILE A 42 11.21 11.55 -22.88
CA ILE A 42 10.38 11.05 -23.99
C ILE A 42 9.41 12.13 -24.45
N TYR A 43 8.76 12.84 -23.52
CA TYR A 43 7.87 13.94 -23.87
C TYR A 43 8.62 15.06 -24.63
N GLU A 44 9.81 15.44 -24.17
CA GLU A 44 10.64 16.40 -24.91
C GLU A 44 11.03 15.90 -26.30
N LEU A 45 11.42 14.63 -26.43
CA LEU A 45 11.81 14.03 -27.70
C LEU A 45 10.68 14.08 -28.72
N VAL A 46 9.44 13.79 -28.28
CA VAL A 46 8.26 13.83 -29.15
C VAL A 46 7.93 15.26 -29.55
N ASN A 47 7.97 16.22 -28.61
CA ASN A 47 7.50 17.58 -28.87
C ASN A 47 8.55 18.55 -29.42
N LYS A 48 9.86 18.25 -29.34
CA LYS A 48 10.95 19.09 -29.91
C LYS A 48 11.26 18.76 -31.37
N ASN A 49 10.96 17.55 -31.82
CA ASN A 49 11.32 17.09 -33.16
C ASN A 49 10.19 17.35 -34.16
N ASN A 50 10.44 18.23 -35.13
CA ASN A 50 9.52 18.46 -36.25
C ASN A 50 9.29 17.20 -37.12
N GLU A 51 10.06 16.12 -36.96
CA GLU A 51 9.78 14.80 -37.58
C GLU A 51 8.44 14.21 -37.11
N TYR A 52 7.99 14.57 -35.91
CA TYR A 52 6.73 14.10 -35.31
C TYR A 52 5.69 15.23 -35.27
N GLU A 53 5.60 16.03 -36.34
CA GLU A 53 4.81 17.27 -36.42
C GLU A 53 3.33 17.13 -36.00
N TYR A 54 2.76 15.92 -36.12
CA TYR A 54 1.38 15.58 -35.74
C TYR A 54 1.27 14.81 -34.41
N SER A 55 2.39 14.60 -33.72
CA SER A 55 2.43 13.91 -32.45
C SER A 55 2.15 14.86 -31.29
N GLN A 56 1.16 14.50 -30.50
CA GLN A 56 0.75 15.24 -29.33
C GLN A 56 0.91 14.30 -28.14
N ALA A 57 2.05 14.42 -27.47
CA ALA A 57 2.34 13.63 -26.28
C ALA A 57 1.60 14.17 -25.05
N GLN A 58 1.36 13.27 -24.10
CA GLN A 58 1.03 13.60 -22.73
C GLN A 58 1.59 12.55 -21.76
N ILE A 59 1.89 12.99 -20.55
CA ILE A 59 2.35 12.16 -19.44
C ILE A 59 1.21 11.99 -18.43
N LEU A 60 0.93 10.74 -18.07
CA LEU A 60 -0.02 10.39 -17.03
C LEU A 60 0.65 9.53 -15.97
N SER A 61 0.20 9.65 -14.72
CA SER A 61 0.62 8.77 -13.63
C SER A 61 -0.54 8.47 -12.68
N PRO A 62 -0.60 7.28 -12.07
CA PRO A 62 -1.62 6.98 -11.06
C PRO A 62 -1.44 7.80 -9.78
N THR A 63 -0.24 8.33 -9.50
CA THR A 63 0.04 9.07 -8.27
C THR A 63 0.25 10.56 -8.54
N GLY A 64 -0.23 11.41 -7.63
CA GLY A 64 0.10 12.83 -7.64
C GLY A 64 1.61 13.03 -7.57
N GLN A 65 2.29 12.32 -6.66
CA GLN A 65 3.73 12.40 -6.38
C GLN A 65 4.59 12.37 -7.64
N SER A 66 4.41 11.37 -8.50
CA SER A 66 5.21 11.21 -9.72
C SER A 66 4.96 12.36 -10.71
N VAL A 67 3.72 12.83 -10.85
CA VAL A 67 3.40 14.05 -11.63
C VAL A 67 4.17 15.26 -11.10
N GLY A 68 4.28 15.40 -9.79
CA GLY A 68 5.01 16.52 -9.19
C GLY A 68 6.51 16.45 -9.42
N LEU A 69 7.09 15.27 -9.23
CA LEU A 69 8.50 15.02 -9.50
C LEU A 69 8.85 15.32 -10.97
N ILE A 70 8.02 14.86 -11.91
CA ILE A 70 8.20 15.13 -13.34
C ILE A 70 8.11 16.63 -13.61
N LYS A 71 7.08 17.31 -13.09
CA LYS A 71 6.93 18.78 -13.26
C LYS A 71 8.07 19.58 -12.65
N GLN A 72 8.62 19.13 -11.53
CA GLN A 72 9.76 19.78 -10.90
C GLN A 72 11.02 19.66 -11.77
N ASN A 73 11.27 18.48 -12.33
CA ASN A 73 12.43 18.21 -13.18
C ASN A 73 12.28 18.76 -14.60
N PHE A 74 11.04 18.91 -15.07
CA PHE A 74 10.69 19.39 -16.42
C PHE A 74 9.61 20.48 -16.34
N PRO A 75 9.91 21.65 -15.76
CA PRO A 75 8.93 22.73 -15.54
C PRO A 75 8.36 23.34 -16.83
N GLN A 76 9.00 23.10 -17.97
CA GLN A 76 8.56 23.49 -19.30
C GLN A 76 7.36 22.66 -19.81
N ILE A 77 7.06 21.51 -19.21
CA ILE A 77 5.92 20.68 -19.60
C ILE A 77 4.62 21.37 -19.14
N PRO A 78 3.69 21.68 -20.05
CA PRO A 78 2.42 22.32 -19.70
C PRO A 78 1.59 21.49 -18.71
N GLU A 79 0.83 22.16 -17.84
CA GLU A 79 0.03 21.47 -16.81
C GLU A 79 -0.95 20.45 -17.40
N GLN A 80 -1.57 20.77 -18.53
CA GLN A 80 -2.54 19.93 -19.23
C GLN A 80 -1.95 18.65 -19.83
N ASP A 81 -0.63 18.60 -19.99
CA ASP A 81 0.12 17.52 -20.61
C ASP A 81 0.82 16.62 -19.59
N CYS A 82 0.78 16.97 -18.29
CA CYS A 82 1.31 16.14 -17.22
C CYS A 82 0.34 16.12 -16.03
N GLN A 83 -0.48 15.08 -15.93
CA GLN A 83 -1.57 15.00 -14.95
C GLN A 83 -1.71 13.59 -14.37
N THR A 84 -2.51 13.45 -13.32
CA THR A 84 -2.86 12.10 -12.85
C THR A 84 -3.80 11.45 -13.85
N ILE A 85 -3.76 10.11 -13.95
CA ILE A 85 -4.68 9.35 -14.81
C ILE A 85 -6.12 9.73 -14.47
N TYR A 86 -6.46 9.73 -13.18
CA TYR A 86 -7.82 10.03 -12.70
C TYR A 86 -8.32 11.40 -13.18
N ARG A 87 -7.52 12.47 -13.01
CA ARG A 87 -7.91 13.82 -13.42
C ARG A 87 -8.07 13.95 -14.93
N LYS A 88 -7.35 13.15 -15.72
CA LYS A 88 -7.36 13.26 -17.18
C LYS A 88 -8.47 12.45 -17.85
N ILE A 89 -8.60 11.18 -17.46
CA ILE A 89 -9.46 10.23 -18.18
C ILE A 89 -10.88 10.22 -17.64
N TYR A 90 -11.12 10.78 -16.46
CA TYR A 90 -12.46 10.91 -15.92
C TYR A 90 -12.92 12.37 -15.96
N ARG A 91 -14.19 12.57 -16.31
CA ARG A 91 -14.85 13.87 -16.20
C ARG A 91 -15.68 13.93 -14.92
N ARG A 92 -16.08 15.17 -14.59
CA ARG A 92 -16.85 15.53 -13.41
C ARG A 92 -17.97 14.52 -13.14
N ALA A 93 -18.04 14.06 -11.89
CA ALA A 93 -18.96 13.03 -11.48
C ALA A 93 -20.42 13.45 -11.69
N THR A 94 -21.20 12.55 -12.30
CA THR A 94 -22.64 12.61 -12.17
C THR A 94 -23.03 12.04 -10.82
N LYS A 95 -23.87 12.77 -10.10
CA LYS A 95 -24.37 12.35 -8.80
C LYS A 95 -25.51 11.37 -9.01
N ASN A 96 -25.32 10.17 -8.49
CA ASN A 96 -26.33 9.14 -8.43
C ASN A 96 -26.46 8.69 -6.97
N ILE A 97 -27.57 8.07 -6.64
CA ILE A 97 -27.73 7.43 -5.33
C ILE A 97 -27.92 5.95 -5.56
N ASP A 98 -27.15 5.15 -4.83
CA ASP A 98 -27.16 3.69 -4.92
C ASP A 98 -28.43 3.07 -4.33
N ASP A 99 -28.42 1.75 -4.21
CA ASP A 99 -29.52 0.98 -3.64
C ASP A 99 -29.58 1.00 -2.11
N GLU A 100 -28.61 1.62 -1.46
CA GLU A 100 -28.49 1.80 0.00
C GLU A 100 -28.59 3.27 0.42
N ASP A 101 -29.06 4.14 -0.48
CA ASP A 101 -29.21 5.59 -0.27
C ASP A 101 -27.88 6.33 -0.04
N ASN A 102 -26.75 5.73 -0.44
CA ASN A 102 -25.46 6.41 -0.45
C ASN A 102 -25.35 7.29 -1.70
N LEU A 103 -24.88 8.52 -1.53
CA LEU A 103 -24.46 9.33 -2.67
C LEU A 103 -23.25 8.66 -3.33
N ILE A 104 -23.42 8.22 -4.56
CA ILE A 104 -22.34 7.80 -5.42
C ILE A 104 -22.05 8.87 -6.48
N PHE A 105 -20.77 9.18 -6.59
CA PHE A 105 -20.19 10.00 -7.63
C PHE A 105 -19.74 9.10 -8.77
N ASP A 106 -20.51 9.07 -9.85
CA ASP A 106 -20.18 8.33 -11.07
C ASP A 106 -19.33 9.20 -12.00
N PHE A 107 -18.04 8.94 -12.01
CA PHE A 107 -17.05 9.55 -12.89
C PHE A 107 -17.05 8.86 -14.25
N LYS A 108 -17.53 9.58 -15.27
CA LYS A 108 -17.58 9.06 -16.63
C LYS A 108 -16.24 9.20 -17.34
N LEU A 109 -15.96 8.32 -18.29
CA LEU A 109 -14.77 8.44 -19.12
C LEU A 109 -14.83 9.70 -20.00
N ASN A 110 -13.67 10.29 -20.20
CA ASN A 110 -13.37 11.40 -21.08
C ASN A 110 -12.41 10.91 -22.16
N LYS A 111 -12.87 10.89 -23.42
CA LYS A 111 -12.04 10.44 -24.55
C LYS A 111 -10.94 11.46 -24.84
N GLN A 112 -9.75 10.96 -25.10
CA GLN A 112 -8.57 11.78 -25.37
C GLN A 112 -8.45 11.96 -26.89
N GLU A 113 -9.11 12.98 -27.44
CA GLU A 113 -9.21 13.17 -28.90
C GLU A 113 -7.99 13.85 -29.52
N ASP A 114 -7.38 14.79 -28.78
CA ASP A 114 -6.28 15.64 -29.27
C ASP A 114 -4.88 15.02 -29.08
N LYS A 115 -4.79 13.85 -28.46
CA LYS A 115 -3.53 13.20 -28.08
C LYS A 115 -3.40 11.84 -28.73
N ASN A 116 -2.21 11.51 -29.21
CA ASN A 116 -1.91 10.22 -29.85
C ASN A 116 -0.73 9.48 -29.23
N ILE A 117 0.05 10.12 -28.35
CA ILE A 117 1.14 9.48 -27.61
C ILE A 117 0.89 9.66 -26.11
N PHE A 118 0.86 8.54 -25.39
CA PHE A 118 0.56 8.50 -23.96
C PHE A 118 1.73 7.88 -23.22
N ILE A 119 2.38 8.64 -22.34
CA ILE A 119 3.50 8.20 -21.53
C ILE A 119 2.97 7.97 -20.11
N ILE A 120 2.95 6.72 -19.67
CA ILE A 120 2.32 6.33 -18.41
C ILE A 120 3.42 5.99 -17.40
N ASP A 121 3.73 6.91 -16.50
CA ASP A 121 4.72 6.70 -15.44
C ASP A 121 4.11 5.95 -14.25
N ASP A 122 4.94 5.20 -13.52
CA ASP A 122 4.54 4.40 -12.36
C ASP A 122 3.40 3.41 -12.66
N ALA A 123 3.45 2.80 -13.86
CA ALA A 123 2.44 1.88 -14.38
C ALA A 123 2.20 0.63 -13.50
N SER A 124 3.12 0.29 -12.60
CA SER A 124 2.96 -0.79 -11.61
C SER A 124 1.79 -0.58 -10.65
N TYR A 125 1.27 0.64 -10.50
CA TYR A 125 0.12 0.95 -9.64
C TYR A 125 -1.22 0.96 -10.38
N ILE A 126 -1.23 0.67 -11.69
CA ILE A 126 -2.47 0.66 -12.47
C ILE A 126 -3.12 -0.70 -12.32
N SER A 127 -4.15 -0.74 -11.48
CA SER A 127 -4.97 -1.93 -11.28
C SER A 127 -5.95 -2.13 -12.43
N ASP A 128 -6.18 -3.39 -12.77
CA ASP A 128 -7.26 -3.83 -13.65
C ASP A 128 -8.29 -4.68 -12.89
N GLU A 129 -8.29 -4.56 -11.58
CA GLU A 129 -9.27 -5.16 -10.69
C GLU A 129 -10.40 -4.17 -10.40
N GLU A 130 -11.60 -4.70 -10.18
CA GLU A 130 -12.77 -3.86 -9.96
C GLU A 130 -12.63 -3.09 -8.64
N SER A 131 -12.64 -1.76 -8.75
CA SER A 131 -12.33 -0.84 -7.65
C SER A 131 -13.56 -0.10 -7.09
N ASN A 132 -14.74 -0.25 -7.71
CA ASN A 132 -16.01 0.40 -7.33
C ASN A 132 -16.57 -0.12 -6.00
N LYS A 133 -15.86 0.10 -4.89
CA LYS A 133 -16.37 -0.07 -3.53
C LYS A 133 -16.48 1.30 -2.87
N GLY A 134 -17.70 1.67 -2.51
CA GLY A 134 -18.02 2.93 -1.83
C GLY A 134 -18.58 3.99 -2.79
N ASN A 135 -18.62 5.23 -2.31
CA ASN A 135 -19.35 6.34 -2.92
C ASN A 135 -18.70 6.93 -4.18
N LEU A 136 -17.59 6.38 -4.68
CA LEU A 136 -16.90 6.88 -5.87
C LEU A 136 -16.83 5.75 -6.88
N HIS A 137 -17.48 5.92 -8.02
CA HIS A 137 -17.49 4.95 -9.11
C HIS A 137 -16.80 5.55 -10.32
N PHE A 138 -15.83 4.82 -10.88
CA PHE A 138 -15.00 5.32 -11.97
C PHE A 138 -15.16 4.43 -13.19
N GLY A 139 -15.73 4.96 -14.28
CA GLY A 139 -15.84 4.25 -15.57
C GLY A 139 -16.33 2.80 -15.45
N SER A 140 -15.54 1.85 -15.94
CA SER A 140 -15.82 0.41 -15.83
C SER A 140 -15.47 -0.21 -14.46
N GLY A 141 -14.88 0.57 -13.55
CA GLY A 141 -14.34 0.14 -12.28
C GLY A 141 -12.90 -0.38 -12.37
N LYS A 142 -12.35 -0.53 -13.58
CA LYS A 142 -10.99 -1.04 -13.85
C LYS A 142 -10.14 0.04 -14.50
N LEU A 143 -9.14 0.55 -13.77
CA LEU A 143 -8.35 1.71 -14.21
C LEU A 143 -7.56 1.44 -15.50
N LEU A 144 -6.97 0.26 -15.66
CA LEU A 144 -6.21 -0.09 -16.88
C LEU A 144 -7.13 -0.17 -18.11
N THR A 145 -8.25 -0.89 -17.99
CA THR A 145 -9.28 -0.97 -19.03
C THR A 145 -9.80 0.43 -19.42
N ASP A 146 -10.09 1.26 -18.43
CA ASP A 146 -10.57 2.63 -18.62
C ASP A 146 -9.53 3.53 -19.29
N LEU A 147 -8.26 3.42 -18.90
CA LEU A 147 -7.16 4.13 -19.53
C LEU A 147 -7.07 3.77 -21.02
N LEU A 148 -6.99 2.47 -21.36
CA LEU A 148 -6.92 2.01 -22.75
C LEU A 148 -8.11 2.51 -23.57
N THR A 149 -9.32 2.38 -23.02
CA THR A 149 -10.55 2.86 -23.67
C THR A 149 -10.51 4.37 -23.91
N SER A 150 -10.09 5.16 -22.90
CA SER A 150 -10.03 6.62 -23.01
C SER A 150 -9.00 7.11 -24.05
N THR A 151 -7.91 6.37 -24.25
CA THR A 151 -6.89 6.67 -25.27
C THR A 151 -7.35 6.34 -26.69
N GLN A 152 -8.44 5.58 -26.84
CA GLN A 152 -8.97 5.12 -28.13
C GLN A 152 -8.02 4.20 -28.91
N ILE A 153 -7.12 3.48 -28.22
CA ILE A 153 -6.12 2.58 -28.84
C ILE A 153 -6.75 1.48 -29.71
N PHE A 154 -7.97 1.04 -29.38
CA PHE A 154 -8.72 0.05 -30.15
C PHE A 154 -9.52 0.64 -31.32
N GLU A 155 -9.76 1.96 -31.32
CA GLU A 155 -10.55 2.65 -32.33
C GLU A 155 -9.66 3.33 -33.39
N LYS A 156 -8.45 3.78 -32.99
CA LYS A 156 -7.53 4.57 -33.80
C LYS A 156 -6.17 3.87 -33.96
N GLY A 157 -5.75 3.65 -35.20
CA GLY A 157 -4.51 2.94 -35.50
C GLY A 157 -3.20 3.71 -35.24
N ASN A 158 -3.27 5.03 -34.98
CA ASN A 158 -2.10 5.88 -34.74
C ASN A 158 -1.82 6.14 -33.24
N ILE A 159 -2.53 5.48 -32.34
CA ILE A 159 -2.33 5.63 -30.89
C ILE A 159 -1.13 4.80 -30.44
N LYS A 160 -0.25 5.43 -29.66
CA LYS A 160 0.90 4.79 -29.03
C LYS A 160 0.90 5.04 -27.53
N ILE A 161 1.12 3.99 -26.75
CA ILE A 161 1.18 4.06 -25.29
C ILE A 161 2.52 3.50 -24.82
N ILE A 162 3.19 4.22 -23.94
CA ILE A 162 4.46 3.84 -23.32
C ILE A 162 4.22 3.68 -21.83
N PHE A 163 4.16 2.44 -21.34
CA PHE A 163 4.07 2.13 -19.91
C PHE A 163 5.48 2.07 -19.30
N ILE A 164 5.71 2.85 -18.26
CA ILE A 164 6.98 2.92 -17.55
C ILE A 164 6.74 2.53 -16.09
N GLY A 165 7.49 1.57 -15.56
CA GLY A 165 7.25 1.12 -14.18
C GLY A 165 8.25 0.13 -13.62
N ASP A 166 8.02 -0.25 -12.36
CA ASP A 166 8.87 -1.14 -11.57
C ASP A 166 8.06 -2.36 -11.14
N GLU A 167 8.31 -3.51 -11.75
CA GLU A 167 7.52 -4.72 -11.52
C GLU A 167 7.81 -5.41 -10.18
N TYR A 168 8.80 -4.95 -9.42
CA TYR A 168 9.24 -5.57 -8.14
C TYR A 168 8.73 -4.85 -6.89
N ARG A 169 8.07 -3.71 -7.04
CA ARG A 169 7.48 -2.97 -5.91
C ARG A 169 6.25 -3.69 -5.36
N LEU A 170 5.81 -3.24 -4.18
CA LEU A 170 4.50 -3.58 -3.63
C LEU A 170 3.41 -3.16 -4.62
N LEU A 171 2.61 -4.14 -5.03
CA LEU A 171 1.44 -3.96 -5.87
C LEU A 171 0.29 -3.34 -5.09
N PRO A 172 -0.73 -2.78 -5.77
CA PRO A 172 -2.01 -2.48 -5.14
C PRO A 172 -2.55 -3.71 -4.40
N ILE A 173 -3.19 -3.52 -3.24
CA ILE A 173 -3.57 -4.60 -2.30
C ILE A 173 -4.43 -5.71 -2.95
N ARG A 174 -5.21 -5.38 -3.99
CA ARG A 174 -6.09 -6.34 -4.68
C ARG A 174 -5.41 -7.05 -5.85
N ASP A 175 -4.25 -6.58 -6.28
CA ASP A 175 -3.59 -7.06 -7.48
C ASP A 175 -2.63 -8.19 -7.14
N THR A 176 -2.70 -9.26 -7.92
CA THR A 176 -1.72 -10.36 -7.87
C THR A 176 -0.57 -10.15 -8.86
N SER A 177 -0.71 -9.23 -9.82
CA SER A 177 0.34 -8.91 -10.80
C SER A 177 0.17 -7.50 -11.36
N ALA A 178 1.28 -6.86 -11.76
CA ALA A 178 1.28 -5.58 -12.45
C ALA A 178 0.93 -5.75 -13.94
N LYS A 179 -0.36 -5.94 -14.28
CA LYS A 179 -0.81 -6.21 -15.66
C LYS A 179 -0.31 -5.19 -16.70
N ALA A 180 -0.26 -3.91 -16.33
CA ALA A 180 0.25 -2.84 -17.20
C ALA A 180 1.75 -2.97 -17.58
N LEU A 181 2.50 -3.87 -16.92
CA LEU A 181 3.91 -4.18 -17.20
C LEU A 181 4.12 -5.60 -17.76
N LYS A 182 3.05 -6.31 -18.14
CA LYS A 182 3.11 -7.65 -18.75
C LYS A 182 2.76 -7.57 -20.23
N GLN A 183 3.66 -8.06 -21.08
CA GLN A 183 3.49 -8.03 -22.53
C GLN A 183 2.30 -8.89 -22.98
N THR A 184 2.17 -10.08 -22.38
CA THR A 184 1.10 -11.04 -22.66
C THR A 184 -0.29 -10.46 -22.49
N TYR A 185 -0.50 -9.60 -21.47
CA TYR A 185 -1.80 -8.95 -21.23
C TYR A 185 -2.27 -8.14 -22.44
N PHE A 186 -1.39 -7.36 -23.06
CA PHE A 186 -1.76 -6.53 -24.22
C PHE A 186 -1.83 -7.35 -25.52
N GLU A 187 -1.01 -8.39 -25.65
CA GLU A 187 -1.07 -9.33 -26.78
C GLU A 187 -2.39 -10.10 -26.81
N GLU A 188 -2.90 -10.52 -25.65
CA GLU A 188 -4.22 -11.13 -25.49
C GLU A 188 -5.37 -10.18 -25.89
N LEU A 189 -5.16 -8.86 -25.76
CA LEU A 189 -6.08 -7.83 -26.24
C LEU A 189 -5.90 -7.50 -27.75
N GLY A 190 -5.01 -8.22 -28.45
CA GLY A 190 -4.75 -8.05 -29.88
C GLY A 190 -3.86 -6.85 -30.22
N LEU A 191 -3.12 -6.30 -29.27
CA LEU A 191 -2.22 -5.16 -29.48
C LEU A 191 -0.79 -5.60 -29.78
N ASN A 192 -0.13 -4.90 -30.70
CA ASN A 192 1.30 -5.09 -30.94
C ASN A 192 2.12 -4.44 -29.84
N THR A 193 3.04 -5.20 -29.23
CA THR A 193 3.79 -4.80 -28.04
C THR A 193 5.31 -4.88 -28.24
N MET A 194 6.04 -4.12 -27.43
CA MET A 194 7.50 -4.21 -27.28
C MET A 194 7.81 -4.04 -25.78
N LYS A 195 8.80 -4.78 -25.25
CA LYS A 195 9.29 -4.59 -23.89
C LYS A 195 10.79 -4.26 -23.90
N TYR A 196 11.19 -3.31 -23.07
CA TYR A 196 12.58 -2.92 -22.82
C TYR A 196 12.82 -2.79 -21.31
N GLU A 197 13.96 -3.28 -20.83
CA GLU A 197 14.31 -3.23 -19.41
C GLU A 197 15.52 -2.31 -19.18
N LEU A 198 15.33 -1.32 -18.30
CA LEU A 198 16.40 -0.47 -17.78
C LEU A 198 17.24 -1.25 -16.75
N LYS A 199 18.39 -1.75 -17.19
CA LYS A 199 19.26 -2.62 -16.39
C LYS A 199 20.07 -1.91 -15.30
N THR A 200 20.36 -0.62 -15.49
CA THR A 200 21.28 0.12 -14.62
C THR A 200 20.52 0.96 -13.59
N GLN A 201 20.97 0.90 -12.33
CA GLN A 201 20.52 1.80 -11.27
C GLN A 201 21.50 2.98 -11.14
N TYR A 202 21.00 4.22 -11.23
CA TYR A 202 21.83 5.42 -11.15
C TYR A 202 21.73 6.12 -9.80
N ARG A 203 20.59 5.98 -9.13
CA ARG A 203 20.34 6.63 -7.83
C ARG A 203 21.00 5.89 -6.67
N MET A 204 21.23 4.58 -6.82
CA MET A 204 21.72 3.71 -5.76
C MET A 204 23.10 3.19 -6.11
N HIS A 205 23.94 3.04 -5.10
CA HIS A 205 25.31 2.56 -5.26
C HIS A 205 25.71 1.60 -4.14
N GLY A 206 26.78 0.84 -4.38
CA GLY A 206 27.36 -0.07 -3.41
C GLY A 206 26.39 -1.17 -2.99
N GLU A 207 26.33 -1.42 -1.69
CA GLU A 207 25.57 -2.53 -1.14
C GLU A 207 24.05 -2.40 -1.32
N LEU A 208 23.53 -1.18 -1.28
CA LEU A 208 22.10 -0.94 -1.47
C LEU A 208 21.65 -1.34 -2.88
N ALA A 209 22.39 -0.90 -3.91
CA ALA A 209 22.07 -1.25 -5.30
C ALA A 209 22.13 -2.76 -5.53
N ARG A 210 23.20 -3.39 -5.04
CA ARG A 210 23.39 -4.85 -5.08
C ARG A 210 22.24 -5.60 -4.42
N GLY A 211 21.77 -5.13 -3.27
CA GLY A 211 20.65 -5.73 -2.57
C GLY A 211 19.32 -5.55 -3.29
N ILE A 212 19.03 -4.37 -3.85
CA ILE A 212 17.83 -4.16 -4.69
C ILE A 212 17.84 -5.10 -5.89
N ASP A 213 19.00 -5.29 -6.53
CA ASP A 213 19.14 -6.25 -7.63
C ASP A 213 18.86 -7.70 -7.19
N LYS A 214 19.40 -8.09 -6.05
CA LYS A 214 19.22 -9.44 -5.49
C LYS A 214 17.78 -9.69 -5.04
N TYR A 215 17.10 -8.71 -4.47
CA TYR A 215 15.69 -8.85 -4.11
C TYR A 215 14.77 -8.93 -5.33
N ALA A 216 15.08 -8.21 -6.42
CA ALA A 216 14.37 -8.37 -7.69
C ALA A 216 14.54 -9.79 -8.26
N GLU A 217 15.76 -10.34 -8.19
CA GLU A 217 16.02 -11.75 -8.55
C GLU A 217 15.22 -12.72 -7.67
N LEU A 218 15.19 -12.50 -6.35
CA LEU A 218 14.43 -13.35 -5.43
C LEU A 218 12.94 -13.32 -5.70
N ILE A 219 12.35 -12.14 -5.91
CA ILE A 219 10.93 -12.00 -6.29
C ILE A 219 10.65 -12.80 -7.56
N THR A 220 11.51 -12.68 -8.57
CA THR A 220 11.40 -13.42 -9.83
C THR A 220 11.49 -14.94 -9.61
N SER A 221 12.38 -15.39 -8.73
CA SER A 221 12.49 -16.81 -8.37
C SER A 221 11.23 -17.32 -7.68
N VAL A 222 10.64 -16.55 -6.75
CA VAL A 222 9.38 -16.93 -6.08
C VAL A 222 8.22 -17.00 -7.08
N GLU A 223 8.07 -15.99 -7.93
CA GLU A 223 7.04 -15.96 -8.96
C GLU A 223 7.12 -17.20 -9.88
N ASN A 224 8.33 -17.65 -10.21
CA ASN A 224 8.57 -18.80 -11.09
C ASN A 224 8.70 -20.14 -10.33
N HIS A 225 8.42 -20.16 -9.03
CA HIS A 225 8.47 -21.36 -8.18
C HIS A 225 9.85 -22.04 -8.23
N GLN A 226 10.89 -21.21 -8.19
CA GLN A 226 12.29 -21.62 -8.20
C GLN A 226 12.88 -21.53 -6.80
N LYS A 227 13.92 -22.33 -6.56
CA LYS A 227 14.68 -22.34 -5.31
C LYS A 227 15.08 -20.93 -4.88
N ILE A 228 14.73 -20.57 -3.65
CA ILE A 228 15.05 -19.27 -3.05
C ILE A 228 16.35 -19.38 -2.25
N ILE A 229 17.30 -18.49 -2.52
CA ILE A 229 18.52 -18.36 -1.71
C ILE A 229 18.50 -16.98 -1.05
N PRO A 230 18.26 -16.86 0.26
CA PRO A 230 18.18 -15.58 0.94
C PRO A 230 19.43 -14.74 0.67
N TYR A 231 19.23 -13.48 0.31
CA TYR A 231 20.31 -12.53 0.14
C TYR A 231 20.55 -11.78 1.45
N GLU A 232 21.73 -11.97 2.02
CA GLU A 232 22.18 -11.26 3.21
C GLU A 232 22.91 -9.98 2.81
N PHE A 233 22.37 -8.84 3.25
CA PHE A 233 23.06 -7.56 3.12
C PHE A 233 24.31 -7.52 3.99
N LYS A 234 25.40 -6.99 3.43
CA LYS A 234 26.60 -6.66 4.20
C LYS A 234 26.39 -5.35 4.96
N ASN A 235 26.82 -5.33 6.21
CA ASN A 235 26.91 -4.08 6.96
C ASN A 235 28.00 -3.20 6.32
N THR A 236 27.60 -2.06 5.76
CA THR A 236 28.47 -1.11 5.04
C THR A 236 28.17 0.32 5.49
N GLY A 237 28.98 1.29 5.03
CA GLY A 237 28.79 2.70 5.39
C GLY A 237 27.37 3.23 5.12
N ASN A 238 26.73 2.79 4.04
CA ASN A 238 25.40 3.23 3.58
C ASN A 238 24.25 2.24 3.85
N VAL A 239 24.54 0.99 4.24
CA VAL A 239 23.52 0.02 4.67
C VAL A 239 23.94 -0.56 6.02
N ARG A 240 23.21 -0.25 7.09
CA ARG A 240 23.58 -0.64 8.44
C ARG A 240 22.50 -1.48 9.10
N ASN A 241 22.89 -2.55 9.78
CA ASN A 241 22.02 -3.31 10.67
C ASN A 241 22.39 -2.97 12.13
N ILE A 242 21.43 -2.50 12.92
CA ILE A 242 21.66 -2.21 14.35
C ILE A 242 21.18 -3.31 15.28
N ASP A 243 20.75 -4.46 14.75
CA ASP A 243 20.46 -5.64 15.57
C ASP A 243 21.72 -6.25 16.21
N GLU A 244 22.90 -5.87 15.74
CA GLU A 244 24.19 -6.23 16.34
C GLU A 244 24.39 -5.58 17.73
N ALA A 245 23.67 -4.49 18.03
CA ALA A 245 23.71 -3.87 19.35
C ALA A 245 22.78 -4.62 20.32
N ASP A 246 23.26 -4.82 21.56
CA ASP A 246 22.50 -5.40 22.67
C ASP A 246 21.48 -4.38 23.23
N TRP A 247 20.53 -4.00 22.37
CA TRP A 247 19.43 -3.10 22.67
C TRP A 247 18.11 -3.84 22.52
N SER A 248 17.23 -3.64 23.50
CA SER A 248 15.82 -4.03 23.40
C SER A 248 15.14 -3.33 22.22
N LYS A 249 13.99 -3.87 21.78
CA LYS A 249 13.17 -3.25 20.72
C LYS A 249 12.81 -1.79 21.04
N GLU A 250 12.53 -1.50 22.32
CA GLU A 250 12.17 -0.16 22.78
C GLU A 250 13.36 0.80 22.77
N GLU A 251 14.55 0.34 23.18
CA GLU A 251 15.77 1.15 23.08
C GLU A 251 16.11 1.48 21.63
N LYS A 252 15.97 0.52 20.71
CA LYS A 252 16.12 0.76 19.27
C LYS A 252 15.15 1.84 18.79
N LYS A 253 13.86 1.73 19.12
CA LYS A 253 12.83 2.76 18.82
C LYS A 253 13.26 4.15 19.29
N GLN A 254 13.69 4.26 20.55
CA GLN A 254 14.13 5.53 21.12
C GLN A 254 15.38 6.09 20.43
N LYS A 255 16.36 5.24 20.10
CA LYS A 255 17.58 5.67 19.39
C LYS A 255 17.26 6.20 18.00
N ILE A 256 16.39 5.51 17.25
CA ILE A 256 15.92 5.95 15.92
C ILE A 256 15.16 7.27 16.04
N ALA A 257 14.22 7.39 16.98
CA ALA A 257 13.49 8.63 17.18
C ALA A 257 14.43 9.81 17.53
N GLY A 258 15.54 9.54 18.23
CA GLY A 258 16.56 10.54 18.56
C GLY A 258 17.39 11.03 17.37
N GLN A 259 17.28 10.39 16.20
CA GLN A 259 17.98 10.84 14.98
C GLN A 259 17.27 11.99 14.27
N PHE A 260 16.01 12.26 14.64
CA PHE A 260 15.19 13.32 14.05
C PHE A 260 15.40 14.64 14.80
N ASN A 261 15.62 15.72 14.05
CA ASN A 261 15.65 17.09 14.55
C ASN A 261 14.92 18.02 13.57
N ARG A 262 14.75 19.30 13.93
CA ARG A 262 13.98 20.26 13.13
C ARG A 262 14.57 20.49 11.74
N ASP A 263 15.89 20.38 11.59
CA ASP A 263 16.61 20.68 10.34
C ASP A 263 16.65 19.47 9.39
N ASN A 264 16.62 18.25 9.92
CA ASN A 264 16.76 17.03 9.14
C ASN A 264 15.46 16.21 8.98
N LYS A 265 14.37 16.55 9.69
CA LYS A 265 13.11 15.79 9.71
C LYS A 265 12.53 15.48 8.31
N ARG A 266 12.75 16.36 7.33
CA ARG A 266 12.28 16.19 5.93
C ARG A 266 13.11 15.18 5.14
N ASN A 267 14.34 14.94 5.57
CA ASN A 267 15.30 14.08 4.89
C ASN A 267 15.28 12.63 5.42
N LYS A 268 14.40 12.34 6.37
CA LYS A 268 14.37 11.09 7.13
C LYS A 268 12.96 10.51 7.20
N VAL A 269 12.87 9.19 7.17
CA VAL A 269 11.61 8.48 7.41
C VAL A 269 11.86 7.15 8.12
N VAL A 270 10.93 6.74 8.97
CA VAL A 270 10.84 5.36 9.45
C VAL A 270 9.79 4.60 8.64
N VAL A 271 10.17 3.45 8.09
CA VAL A 271 9.28 2.55 7.36
C VAL A 271 8.92 1.39 8.26
N THR A 272 7.63 1.15 8.45
CA THR A 272 7.11 0.03 9.24
C THR A 272 6.15 -0.81 8.41
N TYR A 273 5.82 -2.01 8.89
CA TYR A 273 4.77 -2.82 8.29
C TYR A 273 3.37 -2.33 8.69
N SER A 274 3.13 -2.15 10.00
CA SER A 274 1.82 -1.81 10.54
C SER A 274 1.63 -0.30 10.82
N THR A 275 0.39 0.17 10.71
CA THR A 275 0.00 1.56 11.04
C THR A 275 0.24 1.87 12.52
N ARG A 276 -0.01 0.90 13.40
CA ARG A 276 0.25 1.03 14.84
C ARG A 276 1.72 1.31 15.12
N ALA A 277 2.64 0.54 14.54
CA ALA A 277 4.07 0.77 14.71
C ALA A 277 4.48 2.17 14.19
N ALA A 278 3.97 2.58 13.03
CA ALA A 278 4.19 3.94 12.52
C ALA A 278 3.68 5.01 13.51
N GLN A 279 2.52 4.81 14.12
CA GLN A 279 1.97 5.74 15.10
C GLN A 279 2.81 5.83 16.38
N GLU A 280 3.32 4.71 16.87
CA GLU A 280 4.24 4.69 18.01
C GLU A 280 5.53 5.48 17.72
N TYR A 281 6.15 5.29 16.55
CA TYR A 281 7.30 6.08 16.12
C TYR A 281 6.98 7.56 15.98
N ASN A 282 5.84 7.90 15.35
CA ASN A 282 5.41 9.28 15.19
C ASN A 282 5.24 9.98 16.54
N LYS A 283 4.61 9.33 17.51
CA LYS A 283 4.50 9.84 18.89
C LYS A 283 5.89 10.07 19.49
N LEU A 284 6.76 9.07 19.46
CA LEU A 284 8.14 9.14 19.97
C LEU A 284 8.98 10.27 19.34
N ILE A 285 8.94 10.41 18.01
CA ILE A 285 9.69 11.44 17.27
C ILE A 285 9.15 12.82 17.63
N ARG A 286 7.84 13.02 17.64
CA ARG A 286 7.23 14.31 17.97
C ARG A 286 7.51 14.74 19.40
N ARG A 287 7.45 13.80 20.35
CA ARG A 287 7.84 14.03 21.75
C ARG A 287 9.23 14.66 21.87
N LYS A 288 10.18 14.17 21.07
CA LYS A 288 11.55 14.70 21.03
C LYS A 288 11.68 16.02 20.28
N LEU A 289 10.98 16.19 19.16
CA LEU A 289 11.03 17.43 18.37
C LEU A 289 10.38 18.63 19.12
N GLN A 290 9.38 18.35 19.95
CA GLN A 290 8.58 19.37 20.63
C GLN A 290 8.85 19.45 22.14
N ASN A 291 9.63 18.52 22.71
CA ASN A 291 9.86 18.39 24.15
C ASN A 291 8.55 18.34 24.97
N MET A 292 7.52 17.67 24.43
CA MET A 292 6.18 17.58 25.04
C MET A 292 5.58 16.20 24.76
N GLU A 293 4.99 15.57 25.77
CA GLU A 293 4.54 14.17 25.68
C GLU A 293 3.35 13.97 24.73
N ASP A 294 2.35 14.85 24.82
CA ASP A 294 1.12 14.80 24.02
C ASP A 294 0.92 16.11 23.26
N ALA A 295 1.96 16.48 22.51
CA ALA A 295 1.96 17.72 21.77
C ALA A 295 0.88 17.70 20.69
N LEU A 296 -0.03 18.68 20.72
CA LEU A 296 -1.01 18.87 19.64
C LEU A 296 -0.29 19.14 18.32
N ILE A 297 -0.96 18.90 17.20
CA ILE A 297 -0.41 19.28 15.88
C ILE A 297 -0.04 20.76 15.89
N SER A 298 1.15 21.07 15.39
CA SER A 298 1.71 22.41 15.46
C SER A 298 2.54 22.76 14.22
N SER A 299 2.92 24.04 14.10
CA SER A 299 3.78 24.52 13.02
C SER A 299 5.07 23.70 12.94
N GLY A 300 5.38 23.24 11.73
CA GLY A 300 6.51 22.39 11.41
C GLY A 300 6.20 20.90 11.47
N ASP A 301 5.01 20.45 11.90
CA ASP A 301 4.69 19.03 11.80
C ASP A 301 4.58 18.57 10.34
N LEU A 302 5.12 17.39 10.05
CA LEU A 302 4.96 16.73 8.76
C LEU A 302 3.77 15.77 8.83
N VAL A 303 2.87 15.87 7.87
CA VAL A 303 1.67 15.04 7.76
C VAL A 303 1.55 14.40 6.38
N VAL A 304 0.93 13.22 6.33
CA VAL A 304 0.68 12.44 5.11
C VAL A 304 -0.82 12.20 4.94
N PHE A 305 -1.34 12.41 3.74
CA PHE A 305 -2.74 12.17 3.41
C PHE A 305 -3.06 10.66 3.45
N SER A 306 -4.15 10.30 4.12
CA SER A 306 -4.52 8.89 4.38
C SER A 306 -5.53 8.31 3.39
N LYS A 307 -6.20 9.15 2.60
CA LYS A 307 -7.12 8.75 1.54
C LYS A 307 -7.07 9.77 0.40
N ASN A 308 -7.48 9.36 -0.79
CA ASN A 308 -7.69 10.29 -1.90
C ASN A 308 -8.90 11.18 -1.58
N GLN A 309 -8.77 12.47 -1.79
CA GLN A 309 -9.83 13.46 -1.65
C GLN A 309 -9.88 14.26 -2.96
N TYR A 310 -10.95 14.07 -3.72
CA TYR A 310 -11.14 14.70 -5.03
C TYR A 310 -12.08 15.89 -4.91
N ASP A 311 -11.87 16.91 -5.75
CA ASP A 311 -12.70 18.12 -5.82
C ASP A 311 -12.87 18.81 -4.44
N LEU A 312 -11.81 18.77 -3.61
CA LEU A 312 -11.87 19.27 -2.24
C LEU A 312 -11.83 20.80 -2.22
N LEU A 313 -12.85 21.42 -1.63
CA LEU A 313 -12.89 22.88 -1.46
C LEU A 313 -11.81 23.33 -0.47
N VAL A 314 -10.83 24.07 -0.97
CA VAL A 314 -9.71 24.61 -0.20
C VAL A 314 -9.51 26.09 -0.49
N MET A 315 -8.79 26.77 0.40
CA MET A 315 -8.43 28.17 0.22
C MET A 315 -6.94 28.31 -0.11
N ASP A 316 -6.60 29.21 -1.03
CA ASP A 316 -5.22 29.62 -1.29
C ASP A 316 -4.70 30.63 -0.24
N ALA A 317 -3.46 31.07 -0.40
CA ALA A 317 -2.87 32.09 0.47
C ALA A 317 -3.57 33.47 0.38
N ALA A 318 -4.27 33.75 -0.73
CA ALA A 318 -5.06 34.96 -0.95
C ALA A 318 -6.51 34.82 -0.47
N SER A 319 -6.87 33.71 0.18
CA SER A 319 -8.22 33.38 0.64
C SER A 319 -9.26 33.19 -0.47
N ASN A 320 -8.81 32.85 -1.69
CA ASN A 320 -9.71 32.42 -2.75
C ASN A 320 -10.04 30.93 -2.57
N GLU A 321 -11.33 30.61 -2.63
CA GLU A 321 -11.81 29.23 -2.61
C GLU A 321 -11.72 28.59 -4.00
N PHE A 322 -11.16 27.39 -4.07
CA PHE A 322 -11.10 26.58 -5.28
C PHE A 322 -11.04 25.10 -4.92
N ASN A 323 -11.31 24.24 -5.90
CA ASN A 323 -11.24 22.79 -5.70
C ASN A 323 -9.87 22.26 -6.09
N GLU A 324 -9.32 21.37 -5.26
CA GLU A 324 -8.04 20.71 -5.51
C GLU A 324 -8.12 19.23 -5.14
N ASP A 325 -7.31 18.41 -5.81
CA ASP A 325 -7.21 16.98 -5.53
C ASP A 325 -6.01 16.69 -4.61
N PHE A 326 -6.24 15.91 -3.56
CA PHE A 326 -5.21 15.40 -2.67
C PHE A 326 -5.15 13.88 -2.75
N PHE A 327 -3.94 13.32 -2.84
CA PHE A 327 -3.75 11.88 -3.03
C PHE A 327 -3.22 11.23 -1.76
N THR A 328 -3.55 9.96 -1.56
CA THR A 328 -2.96 9.15 -0.50
C THR A 328 -1.44 9.12 -0.68
N GLY A 329 -0.69 9.38 0.39
CA GLY A 329 0.78 9.46 0.32
C GLY A 329 1.33 10.85 -0.05
N ASP A 330 0.46 11.83 -0.32
CA ASP A 330 0.89 13.23 -0.38
C ASP A 330 1.40 13.68 1.00
N ILE A 331 2.53 14.37 1.04
CA ILE A 331 3.14 14.89 2.26
C ILE A 331 2.99 16.41 2.30
N ALA A 332 2.61 16.95 3.46
CA ALA A 332 2.55 18.37 3.71
C ALA A 332 3.25 18.75 5.01
N GLU A 333 3.84 19.94 5.04
CA GLU A 333 4.28 20.58 6.28
C GLU A 333 3.19 21.54 6.78
N ILE A 334 2.83 21.41 8.05
CA ILE A 334 1.97 22.37 8.73
C ILE A 334 2.74 23.68 8.90
N ILE A 335 2.21 24.77 8.36
CA ILE A 335 2.79 26.11 8.46
C ILE A 335 2.20 26.88 9.65
N ALA A 336 0.91 26.69 9.92
CA ALA A 336 0.23 27.29 11.05
C ALA A 336 -1.00 26.48 11.46
N THR A 337 -1.34 26.56 12.74
CA THR A 337 -2.59 26.05 13.31
C THR A 337 -3.38 27.23 13.87
N TYR A 338 -4.70 27.17 13.77
CA TYR A 338 -5.61 28.22 14.20
C TYR A 338 -6.66 27.64 15.15
N ASP A 339 -7.93 27.97 14.93
CA ASP A 339 -9.06 27.55 15.74
C ASP A 339 -9.20 26.03 15.79
N ARG A 340 -9.43 25.54 17.01
CA ARG A 340 -9.91 24.18 17.25
C ARG A 340 -11.38 24.21 17.58
N LYS A 341 -12.11 23.25 17.04
CA LYS A 341 -13.55 23.05 17.28
C LYS A 341 -13.79 21.58 17.56
N SER A 342 -14.71 21.30 18.46
CA SER A 342 -15.20 19.94 18.68
C SER A 342 -16.71 19.90 18.53
N SER A 343 -17.20 18.75 18.10
CA SER A 343 -18.63 18.43 18.05
C SER A 343 -18.85 17.06 18.69
N ASN A 344 -19.90 16.95 19.49
CA ASN A 344 -20.29 15.69 20.13
C ASN A 344 -21.56 15.19 19.47
N VAL A 345 -21.45 14.04 18.82
CA VAL A 345 -22.54 13.46 18.04
C VAL A 345 -22.87 12.09 18.61
N ARG A 346 -24.16 11.84 18.83
CA ARG A 346 -24.61 10.55 19.34
C ARG A 346 -24.84 9.57 18.19
N VAL A 347 -24.05 8.50 18.14
CA VAL A 347 -24.15 7.43 17.15
C VAL A 347 -24.31 6.10 17.88
N ASN A 348 -25.32 5.29 17.52
CA ASN A 348 -25.54 3.97 18.12
C ASN A 348 -25.56 3.97 19.67
N ASN A 349 -26.20 4.99 20.27
CA ASN A 349 -26.23 5.25 21.71
C ASN A 349 -24.87 5.56 22.38
N GLN A 350 -23.81 5.78 21.61
CA GLN A 350 -22.51 6.21 22.09
C GLN A 350 -22.25 7.67 21.67
N ASP A 351 -21.58 8.42 22.53
CA ASP A 351 -21.14 9.78 22.20
C ASP A 351 -19.80 9.71 21.47
N VAL A 352 -19.78 10.22 20.24
CA VAL A 352 -18.59 10.32 19.40
C VAL A 352 -18.17 11.78 19.32
N THR A 353 -16.97 12.09 19.79
CA THR A 353 -16.39 13.43 19.69
C THR A 353 -15.57 13.58 18.41
N LEU A 354 -15.95 14.52 17.56
CA LEU A 354 -15.19 14.93 16.39
C LEU A 354 -14.37 16.17 16.72
N SER A 355 -13.06 16.13 16.46
CA SER A 355 -12.14 17.22 16.77
C SER A 355 -11.51 17.77 15.49
N TYR A 356 -11.74 19.05 15.23
CA TYR A 356 -11.26 19.76 14.05
C TYR A 356 -10.26 20.84 14.43
N VAL A 357 -9.21 20.97 13.63
CA VAL A 357 -8.26 22.07 13.72
C VAL A 357 -8.13 22.73 12.36
N LYS A 358 -8.29 24.05 12.30
CA LYS A 358 -8.00 24.80 11.08
C LYS A 358 -6.50 24.90 10.92
N VAL A 359 -5.99 24.54 9.75
CA VAL A 359 -4.55 24.49 9.46
C VAL A 359 -4.22 25.21 8.16
N LYS A 360 -3.06 25.86 8.14
CA LYS A 360 -2.35 26.24 6.92
C LYS A 360 -1.23 25.24 6.71
N TYR A 361 -1.14 24.65 5.53
CA TYR A 361 -0.13 23.63 5.21
C TYR A 361 0.42 23.82 3.81
N ARG A 362 1.64 23.34 3.59
CA ARG A 362 2.35 23.41 2.31
C ARG A 362 2.59 22.00 1.79
N LEU A 363 2.06 21.70 0.62
CA LEU A 363 2.20 20.41 -0.04
C LEU A 363 3.61 20.27 -0.60
N GLU A 364 4.37 19.25 -0.19
CA GLU A 364 5.78 19.11 -0.59
C GLU A 364 5.96 19.02 -2.10
N ARG A 365 5.09 18.25 -2.73
CA ARG A 365 5.12 17.97 -4.17
C ARG A 365 4.99 19.19 -5.07
N THR A 366 4.18 20.17 -4.67
CA THR A 366 3.85 21.33 -5.51
C THR A 366 4.42 22.64 -4.94
N GLY A 367 4.85 22.64 -3.69
CA GLY A 367 5.21 23.84 -2.94
C GLY A 367 4.02 24.77 -2.62
N LYS A 368 2.80 24.47 -3.11
CA LYS A 368 1.62 25.29 -2.89
C LYS A 368 1.15 25.20 -1.44
N GLU A 369 0.61 26.31 -0.96
CA GLU A 369 0.04 26.43 0.38
C GLU A 369 -1.49 26.42 0.30
N TYR A 370 -2.12 25.73 1.24
CA TYR A 370 -3.55 25.58 1.35
C TYR A 370 -4.02 25.83 2.78
N VAL A 371 -5.28 26.23 2.92
CA VAL A 371 -5.95 26.35 4.22
C VAL A 371 -7.24 25.52 4.20
N SER A 372 -7.38 24.64 5.20
CA SER A 372 -8.58 23.81 5.40
C SER A 372 -8.70 23.33 6.85
N TYR A 373 -9.79 22.64 7.18
CA TYR A 373 -9.93 21.92 8.46
C TYR A 373 -9.27 20.55 8.37
N LEU A 374 -8.58 20.14 9.43
CA LEU A 374 -8.01 18.82 9.63
C LEU A 374 -8.78 18.10 10.73
N LEU A 375 -9.08 16.82 10.52
CA LEU A 375 -9.76 15.97 11.50
C LEU A 375 -8.74 15.23 12.40
N GLU A 376 -8.65 15.62 13.67
CA GLU A 376 -7.65 15.11 14.62
C GLU A 376 -7.93 13.65 15.05
N ASN A 377 -9.16 13.16 14.90
CA ASN A 377 -9.55 11.78 15.17
C ASN A 377 -8.66 10.77 14.40
N VAL A 378 -8.54 10.95 13.08
CA VAL A 378 -7.67 10.09 12.25
C VAL A 378 -6.22 10.32 12.62
N LEU A 379 -5.80 11.56 12.87
CA LEU A 379 -4.40 11.89 13.15
C LEU A 379 -3.82 11.12 14.35
N ASN A 380 -4.63 10.94 15.39
CA ASN A 380 -4.19 10.35 16.66
C ASN A 380 -4.50 8.85 16.81
N SER A 381 -5.39 8.30 15.97
CA SER A 381 -5.77 6.89 15.97
C SER A 381 -4.61 5.93 15.62
N ASP A 382 -4.72 4.66 15.98
CA ASP A 382 -3.84 3.59 15.51
C ASP A 382 -4.29 3.03 14.14
N ASP A 383 -5.52 3.33 13.71
CA ASP A 383 -6.09 2.91 12.43
C ASP A 383 -5.78 3.90 11.30
N SER A 384 -5.74 3.43 10.06
CA SER A 384 -5.43 4.29 8.90
C SER A 384 -6.60 5.17 8.45
N GLN A 385 -7.81 4.91 8.94
CA GLN A 385 -9.06 5.57 8.55
C GLN A 385 -9.99 5.74 9.76
N LEU A 386 -11.03 6.56 9.60
CA LEU A 386 -12.11 6.68 10.58
C LEU A 386 -12.84 5.36 10.79
N SER A 387 -13.27 5.13 12.04
CA SER A 387 -14.18 4.05 12.39
C SER A 387 -15.56 4.24 11.73
N SER A 388 -16.39 3.20 11.72
CA SER A 388 -17.76 3.30 11.18
C SER A 388 -18.59 4.35 11.94
N ASP A 389 -18.47 4.37 13.27
CA ASP A 389 -19.20 5.33 14.11
C ASP A 389 -18.69 6.75 13.89
N GLU A 390 -17.38 6.96 13.71
CA GLU A 390 -16.82 8.28 13.42
C GLU A 390 -17.22 8.80 12.03
N ARG A 391 -17.31 7.93 11.02
CA ARG A 391 -17.82 8.31 9.68
C ARG A 391 -19.29 8.73 9.75
N THR A 392 -20.08 7.98 10.50
CA THR A 392 -21.51 8.27 10.72
C THR A 392 -21.66 9.58 11.49
N ALA A 393 -20.87 9.78 12.55
CA ALA A 393 -20.83 11.02 13.31
C ALA A 393 -20.47 12.20 12.42
N LEU A 394 -19.43 12.07 11.58
CA LEU A 394 -19.00 13.12 10.65
C LEU A 394 -20.11 13.55 9.70
N PHE A 395 -20.94 12.59 9.26
CA PHE A 395 -22.09 12.86 8.42
C PHE A 395 -23.19 13.60 9.20
N TYR A 396 -23.63 13.08 10.35
CA TYR A 396 -24.66 13.72 11.18
C TYR A 396 -24.27 15.12 11.67
N ASP A 397 -22.98 15.32 11.98
CA ASP A 397 -22.43 16.64 12.34
C ASP A 397 -22.60 17.67 11.21
N ALA A 398 -22.48 17.22 9.95
CA ALA A 398 -22.71 18.07 8.79
C ALA A 398 -24.21 18.31 8.54
N GLU A 399 -25.06 17.30 8.75
CA GLU A 399 -26.52 17.43 8.68
C GLU A 399 -27.03 18.51 9.65
N GLU A 400 -26.57 18.47 10.90
CA GLU A 400 -26.94 19.43 11.93
C GLU A 400 -26.53 20.86 11.52
N ARG A 401 -25.32 21.06 10.98
CA ARG A 401 -24.86 22.36 10.49
C ARG A 401 -25.68 22.90 9.32
N ILE A 402 -26.14 22.02 8.44
CA ILE A 402 -26.95 22.39 7.28
C ILE A 402 -28.39 22.69 7.68
N GLY A 403 -28.81 22.22 8.85
CA GLY A 403 -30.13 22.46 9.40
C GLY A 403 -31.19 21.54 8.81
N ILE A 404 -30.85 20.27 8.60
CA ILE A 404 -31.82 19.25 8.17
C ILE A 404 -32.85 19.06 9.29
N THR A 405 -34.13 19.25 8.96
CA THR A 405 -35.25 19.20 9.91
C THR A 405 -36.03 17.89 9.85
N GLU A 406 -35.84 17.11 8.79
CA GLU A 406 -36.44 15.79 8.61
C GLU A 406 -36.19 14.87 9.83
N THR A 407 -37.29 14.38 10.41
CA THR A 407 -37.25 13.46 11.56
C THR A 407 -36.77 12.06 11.13
N PRO A 408 -36.21 11.25 12.04
CA PRO A 408 -35.86 9.85 11.73
C PRO A 408 -37.06 9.02 11.23
N GLU A 409 -38.28 9.31 11.68
CA GLU A 409 -39.53 8.71 11.19
C GLU A 409 -39.82 9.09 9.73
N GLU A 410 -39.74 10.37 9.38
CA GLU A 410 -39.94 10.86 8.02
C GLU A 410 -38.86 10.31 7.08
N HIS A 411 -37.61 10.37 7.53
CA HIS A 411 -36.49 9.81 6.79
C HIS A 411 -36.68 8.32 6.51
N ARG A 412 -37.15 7.54 7.51
CA ARG A 412 -37.41 6.10 7.34
C ARG A 412 -38.42 5.79 6.24
N ARG A 413 -39.36 6.69 5.91
CA ARG A 413 -40.29 6.49 4.77
C ARG A 413 -39.59 6.51 3.42
N HIS A 414 -38.44 7.17 3.36
CA HIS A 414 -37.63 7.33 2.17
C HIS A 414 -36.53 6.27 2.02
N ILE A 415 -36.31 5.42 3.03
CA ILE A 415 -35.29 4.36 3.00
C ILE A 415 -35.83 3.13 2.28
N LYS A 416 -35.05 2.61 1.31
CA LYS A 416 -35.40 1.42 0.50
C LYS A 416 -35.64 0.13 1.30
N SER A 417 -35.23 0.06 2.57
CA SER A 417 -35.51 -1.10 3.44
C SER A 417 -36.92 -1.06 4.06
N ASN A 418 -37.60 0.09 4.02
CA ASN A 418 -38.96 0.25 4.54
C ASN A 418 -40.00 -0.21 3.52
N ASN A 419 -41.06 -0.87 3.98
CA ASN A 419 -42.17 -1.29 3.11
C ASN A 419 -42.97 -0.09 2.56
N GLU A 420 -43.12 0.96 3.36
CA GLU A 420 -43.84 2.19 2.97
C GLU A 420 -43.17 2.91 1.79
N TYR A 421 -41.84 2.81 1.68
CA TYR A 421 -41.08 3.31 0.52
C TYR A 421 -41.57 2.63 -0.78
N TRP A 422 -41.64 1.29 -0.79
CA TRP A 422 -42.00 0.54 -1.99
C TRP A 422 -43.47 0.74 -2.36
N GLU A 423 -44.37 0.83 -1.39
CA GLU A 423 -45.78 1.16 -1.61
C GLU A 423 -45.93 2.54 -2.28
N THR A 424 -45.19 3.53 -1.78
CA THR A 424 -45.18 4.89 -2.32
C THR A 424 -44.61 4.91 -3.74
N ALA A 425 -43.50 4.20 -3.99
CA ALA A 425 -42.89 4.08 -5.30
C ALA A 425 -43.84 3.47 -6.34
N VAL A 426 -44.52 2.37 -6.00
CA VAL A 426 -45.51 1.72 -6.86
C VAL A 426 -46.65 2.67 -7.19
N LYS A 427 -47.17 3.41 -6.20
CA LYS A 427 -48.24 4.38 -6.41
C LYS A 427 -47.84 5.50 -7.37
N LYS A 428 -46.62 6.03 -7.23
CA LYS A 428 -46.09 7.09 -8.12
C LYS A 428 -45.86 6.57 -9.54
N LEU A 429 -45.30 5.37 -9.70
CA LEU A 429 -45.12 4.72 -11.01
C LEU A 429 -46.47 4.41 -11.69
N ALA A 430 -47.45 3.94 -10.93
CA ALA A 430 -48.80 3.69 -11.46
C ALA A 430 -49.45 4.98 -11.99
N ASN A 431 -49.25 6.12 -11.31
CA ASN A 431 -49.71 7.42 -11.79
C ASN A 431 -49.00 7.89 -13.08
N MET A 432 -47.84 7.31 -13.41
CA MET A 432 -47.14 7.53 -14.69
C MET A 432 -47.56 6.59 -15.82
N GLY A 433 -48.46 5.63 -15.55
CA GLY A 433 -48.94 4.66 -16.54
C GLY A 433 -48.30 3.27 -16.42
N GLU A 434 -47.42 3.05 -15.45
CA GLU A 434 -46.86 1.72 -15.17
C GLU A 434 -47.83 0.89 -14.31
N SER A 435 -48.74 0.18 -14.96
CA SER A 435 -49.79 -0.62 -14.30
C SER A 435 -49.36 -2.06 -13.99
N GLY A 436 -50.02 -2.69 -13.01
CA GLY A 436 -49.78 -4.09 -12.64
C GLY A 436 -48.50 -4.35 -11.82
N LEU A 437 -47.94 -3.32 -11.20
CA LEU A 437 -46.79 -3.44 -10.30
C LEU A 437 -47.20 -3.93 -8.92
N SER A 438 -46.54 -4.99 -8.44
CA SER A 438 -46.63 -5.46 -7.06
C SER A 438 -45.42 -4.99 -6.26
N VAL A 439 -45.64 -4.65 -4.98
CA VAL A 439 -44.58 -4.29 -4.01
C VAL A 439 -43.57 -5.43 -3.82
N SER A 440 -43.97 -6.68 -4.11
CA SER A 440 -43.07 -7.84 -4.13
C SER A 440 -42.00 -7.76 -5.23
N ASP A 441 -42.28 -7.04 -6.33
CA ASP A 441 -41.49 -7.05 -7.55
C ASP A 441 -40.42 -5.94 -7.52
N LYS A 442 -39.62 -5.93 -6.44
CA LYS A 442 -38.66 -4.85 -6.14
C LYS A 442 -37.69 -4.59 -7.29
N ASP A 443 -37.24 -5.62 -8.01
CA ASP A 443 -36.30 -5.46 -9.13
C ASP A 443 -36.91 -4.72 -10.32
N ARG A 444 -38.18 -5.02 -10.64
CA ARG A 444 -38.92 -4.31 -11.69
C ARG A 444 -39.20 -2.87 -11.28
N ILE A 445 -39.57 -2.64 -10.02
CA ILE A 445 -39.77 -1.29 -9.48
C ILE A 445 -38.46 -0.49 -9.57
N ARG A 446 -37.30 -1.07 -9.20
CA ARG A 446 -35.99 -0.42 -9.31
C ARG A 446 -35.66 -0.03 -10.75
N GLU A 447 -35.90 -0.91 -11.72
CA GLU A 447 -35.66 -0.61 -13.13
C GLU A 447 -36.50 0.59 -13.59
N LEU A 448 -37.77 0.64 -13.19
CA LEU A 448 -38.68 1.74 -13.52
C LEU A 448 -38.31 3.04 -12.82
N LEU A 449 -37.89 3.00 -11.56
CA LEU A 449 -37.39 4.19 -10.84
C LEU A 449 -36.11 4.75 -11.48
N ARG A 450 -35.23 3.90 -12.05
CA ARG A 450 -34.07 4.37 -12.83
C ARG A 450 -34.49 5.10 -14.10
N LYS A 451 -35.57 4.66 -14.77
CA LYS A 451 -36.13 5.31 -15.97
C LYS A 451 -36.93 6.57 -15.63
N HIS A 452 -37.59 6.60 -14.47
CA HIS A 452 -38.41 7.69 -13.99
C HIS A 452 -37.97 8.14 -12.59
N PRO A 453 -36.81 8.84 -12.47
CA PRO A 453 -36.26 9.22 -11.17
C PRO A 453 -37.26 9.99 -10.31
N ILE A 454 -38.08 10.87 -10.90
CA ILE A 454 -39.05 11.68 -10.15
C ILE A 454 -40.11 10.86 -9.39
N CYS A 455 -40.29 9.57 -9.71
CA CYS A 455 -41.17 8.66 -8.99
C CYS A 455 -40.51 8.05 -7.74
N ASP A 456 -39.20 8.21 -7.57
CA ASP A 456 -38.45 7.66 -6.44
C ASP A 456 -38.76 8.48 -5.17
N PRO A 457 -39.40 7.89 -4.13
CA PRO A 457 -39.73 8.59 -2.90
C PRO A 457 -38.53 9.25 -2.22
N LYS A 458 -37.31 8.73 -2.42
CA LYS A 458 -36.11 9.34 -1.85
C LYS A 458 -35.85 10.76 -2.33
N ASN A 459 -36.37 11.18 -3.49
CA ASN A 459 -36.18 12.55 -3.96
C ASN A 459 -36.96 13.58 -3.15
N GLU A 460 -37.93 13.15 -2.33
CA GLU A 460 -38.66 14.01 -1.39
C GLU A 460 -37.96 14.08 -0.02
N CYS A 461 -36.95 13.24 0.23
CA CYS A 461 -36.15 13.25 1.44
C CYS A 461 -35.30 14.51 1.51
N GLU A 462 -35.41 15.26 2.61
CA GLU A 462 -34.65 16.50 2.80
C GLU A 462 -33.15 16.21 2.83
N ARG A 463 -32.74 15.11 3.47
CA ARG A 463 -31.34 14.66 3.46
C ARG A 463 -30.82 14.49 2.05
N TYR A 464 -31.59 13.80 1.22
CA TYR A 464 -31.24 13.57 -0.17
C TYR A 464 -31.11 14.88 -0.97
N GLN A 465 -32.06 15.80 -0.82
CA GLN A 465 -32.07 17.08 -1.52
C GLN A 465 -30.90 17.98 -1.11
N LEU A 466 -30.41 17.83 0.12
CA LEU A 466 -29.33 18.64 0.68
C LEU A 466 -27.97 17.93 0.73
N LEU A 467 -27.85 16.71 0.18
CA LEU A 467 -26.58 15.97 0.09
C LEU A 467 -25.47 16.85 -0.49
N ASP A 468 -25.77 17.62 -1.53
CA ASP A 468 -24.82 18.54 -2.16
C ASP A 468 -24.21 19.55 -1.19
N LYS A 469 -25.00 20.05 -0.24
CA LYS A 469 -24.51 20.96 0.80
C LYS A 469 -23.66 20.20 1.81
N ILE A 470 -24.02 18.96 2.15
CA ILE A 470 -23.22 18.08 3.04
C ILE A 470 -21.83 17.88 2.44
N TYR A 471 -21.76 17.53 1.15
CA TYR A 471 -20.50 17.35 0.43
C TYR A 471 -19.78 18.65 0.10
N GLN A 472 -20.32 19.82 0.43
CA GLN A 472 -19.63 21.11 0.37
C GLN A 472 -19.24 21.62 1.77
N ASP A 473 -19.70 20.96 2.84
CA ASP A 473 -19.39 21.36 4.21
C ASP A 473 -17.89 21.21 4.49
N LYS A 474 -17.28 22.30 4.96
CA LYS A 474 -15.82 22.39 5.21
C LYS A 474 -15.33 21.47 6.34
N PHE A 475 -16.20 21.03 7.23
CA PHE A 475 -15.86 20.09 8.31
C PHE A 475 -16.03 18.64 7.85
N TYR A 476 -17.10 18.35 7.10
CA TYR A 476 -17.26 17.06 6.40
C TYR A 476 -16.07 16.78 5.47
N ASN A 477 -15.67 17.79 4.71
CA ASN A 477 -14.50 17.79 3.82
C ASN A 477 -13.18 18.12 4.53
N SER A 478 -13.09 17.90 5.84
CA SER A 478 -11.81 18.04 6.53
C SER A 478 -10.75 17.07 5.96
N ILE A 479 -9.49 17.52 5.91
CA ILE A 479 -8.39 16.68 5.47
C ILE A 479 -8.13 15.58 6.49
N GLN A 480 -7.92 14.36 6.00
CA GLN A 480 -7.66 13.18 6.82
C GLN A 480 -6.21 12.75 6.64
N VAL A 481 -5.39 13.06 7.64
CA VAL A 481 -3.93 12.88 7.58
C VAL A 481 -3.41 12.10 8.78
N LYS A 482 -2.20 11.54 8.64
CA LYS A 482 -1.37 10.98 9.71
C LYS A 482 -0.07 11.76 9.81
N TYR A 483 0.69 11.60 10.88
CA TYR A 483 2.06 12.12 10.91
C TYR A 483 2.96 11.35 9.93
N ALA A 484 3.91 12.06 9.30
CA ALA A 484 4.72 11.55 8.20
C ALA A 484 6.19 11.25 8.58
N TYR A 485 6.54 11.21 9.88
CA TYR A 485 7.89 10.84 10.29
C TYR A 485 8.13 9.33 10.21
N ALA A 486 7.06 8.57 10.44
CA ALA A 486 7.00 7.13 10.28
C ALA A 486 5.74 6.72 9.51
N MET A 487 5.88 5.80 8.56
CA MET A 487 4.82 5.43 7.62
C MET A 487 4.92 3.95 7.23
N THR A 488 3.81 3.38 6.77
CA THR A 488 3.79 2.00 6.28
C THR A 488 4.44 1.89 4.90
N GLY A 489 4.93 0.69 4.55
CA GLY A 489 5.54 0.40 3.24
C GLY A 489 4.73 0.86 2.01
N HIS A 490 3.40 0.83 2.09
CA HIS A 490 2.51 1.34 1.03
C HIS A 490 2.47 2.88 1.00
N LYS A 491 2.45 3.55 2.16
CA LYS A 491 2.36 5.01 2.25
C LYS A 491 3.67 5.74 1.87
N VAL A 492 4.81 5.04 1.94
CA VAL A 492 6.11 5.60 1.53
C VAL A 492 6.35 5.54 0.01
N GLN A 493 5.47 4.86 -0.73
CA GLN A 493 5.57 4.80 -2.19
C GLN A 493 5.44 6.20 -2.82
N GLY A 494 6.12 6.42 -3.94
CA GLY A 494 6.18 7.73 -4.62
C GLY A 494 7.09 8.78 -3.97
N ASN A 495 7.55 8.58 -2.73
CA ASN A 495 8.45 9.49 -2.03
C ASN A 495 9.83 8.85 -1.80
N GLU A 496 10.85 9.68 -1.56
CA GLU A 496 12.24 9.24 -1.32
C GLU A 496 12.91 10.13 -0.25
N TRP A 497 13.81 9.55 0.54
CA TRP A 497 14.48 10.25 1.64
C TRP A 497 15.98 9.99 1.62
N ASN A 498 16.76 10.93 2.14
CA ASN A 498 18.21 10.73 2.29
C ASN A 498 18.51 9.56 3.21
N ASP A 499 17.86 9.50 4.37
CA ASP A 499 18.03 8.42 5.35
C ASP A 499 16.70 7.69 5.59
N VAL A 500 16.71 6.37 5.45
CA VAL A 500 15.54 5.53 5.70
C VAL A 500 15.85 4.54 6.81
N TYR A 501 14.99 4.52 7.82
CA TYR A 501 15.05 3.56 8.92
C TYR A 501 13.97 2.51 8.70
N VAL A 502 14.32 1.23 8.58
CA VAL A 502 13.35 0.17 8.29
C VAL A 502 13.21 -0.75 9.50
N ASP A 503 12.01 -0.77 10.08
CA ASP A 503 11.63 -1.73 11.12
C ASP A 503 11.06 -2.98 10.46
N PHE A 504 11.80 -4.09 10.52
CA PHE A 504 11.37 -5.38 9.99
C PHE A 504 10.47 -6.17 10.93
N THR A 505 10.04 -5.58 12.06
CA THR A 505 9.02 -6.18 12.92
C THR A 505 7.79 -6.53 12.08
N ASP A 506 7.34 -7.77 12.20
CA ASP A 506 6.19 -8.38 11.52
C ASP A 506 6.34 -8.57 10.00
N ARG A 507 7.53 -8.34 9.42
CA ARG A 507 7.74 -8.41 7.98
C ARG A 507 9.15 -8.82 7.55
N ASN A 508 9.56 -10.03 7.96
CA ASN A 508 10.86 -10.63 7.64
C ASN A 508 10.77 -11.95 6.83
N GLY A 509 9.62 -12.21 6.19
CA GLY A 509 9.39 -13.44 5.41
C GLY A 509 10.11 -13.46 4.05
N LEU A 510 10.20 -14.65 3.46
CA LEU A 510 10.70 -14.89 2.10
C LEU A 510 9.57 -15.11 1.08
N ASP A 511 8.31 -14.97 1.49
CA ASP A 511 7.18 -14.96 0.57
C ASP A 511 7.24 -13.71 -0.34
N GLU A 512 6.61 -13.81 -1.50
CA GLU A 512 6.60 -12.75 -2.51
C GLU A 512 6.18 -11.39 -1.92
N SER A 513 5.15 -11.37 -1.07
CA SER A 513 4.62 -10.16 -0.47
C SER A 513 5.66 -9.51 0.45
N SER A 514 6.35 -10.30 1.27
CA SER A 514 7.42 -9.82 2.15
C SER A 514 8.62 -9.32 1.36
N LEU A 515 9.04 -10.02 0.30
CA LEU A 515 10.16 -9.61 -0.55
C LEU A 515 9.88 -8.29 -1.27
N ARG A 516 8.67 -8.12 -1.85
CA ARG A 516 8.23 -6.85 -2.46
C ARG A 516 8.17 -5.71 -1.44
N TRP A 517 7.75 -6.01 -0.21
CA TRP A 517 7.74 -5.02 0.87
C TRP A 517 9.17 -4.58 1.20
N THR A 518 10.09 -5.52 1.37
CA THR A 518 11.51 -5.24 1.62
C THR A 518 12.13 -4.44 0.50
N TYR A 519 11.92 -4.86 -0.75
CA TYR A 519 12.34 -4.13 -1.95
C TYR A 519 11.83 -2.68 -1.94
N THR A 520 10.53 -2.50 -1.63
CA THR A 520 9.90 -1.19 -1.61
C THR A 520 10.47 -0.31 -0.49
N ALA A 521 10.61 -0.84 0.73
CA ALA A 521 11.10 -0.11 1.89
C ALA A 521 12.55 0.35 1.69
N LEU A 522 13.44 -0.56 1.29
CA LEU A 522 14.86 -0.27 1.09
C LEU A 522 15.08 0.70 -0.07
N SER A 523 14.29 0.57 -1.14
CA SER A 523 14.43 1.43 -2.31
C SER A 523 14.03 2.89 -2.08
N ARG A 524 13.42 3.24 -0.94
CA ARG A 524 13.08 4.64 -0.61
C ARG A 524 14.31 5.48 -0.25
N ALA A 525 15.44 4.85 0.07
CA ALA A 525 16.64 5.56 0.48
C ALA A 525 17.43 6.09 -0.71
N ILE A 526 17.87 7.34 -0.59
CA ILE A 526 18.80 7.99 -1.53
C ILE A 526 20.24 7.81 -1.06
N LYS A 527 20.51 7.95 0.24
CA LYS A 527 21.88 7.89 0.78
C LYS A 527 22.10 6.71 1.71
N ASN A 528 21.32 6.62 2.79
CA ASN A 528 21.55 5.65 3.85
C ASN A 528 20.29 4.84 4.16
N VAL A 529 20.49 3.55 4.40
CA VAL A 529 19.50 2.65 5.00
C VAL A 529 20.03 2.17 6.33
N LEU A 530 19.19 2.22 7.35
CA LEU A 530 19.43 1.55 8.62
C LEU A 530 18.26 0.61 8.92
N VAL A 531 18.57 -0.66 9.13
CA VAL A 531 17.58 -1.72 9.38
C VAL A 531 17.69 -2.25 10.80
N PHE A 532 16.59 -2.78 11.32
CA PHE A 532 16.53 -3.43 12.61
C PHE A 532 15.30 -4.33 12.73
N ASN A 533 15.31 -5.21 13.74
CA ASN A 533 14.39 -6.33 13.90
C ASN A 533 14.32 -7.24 12.66
N ALA A 534 15.45 -7.39 11.96
CA ALA A 534 15.55 -8.01 10.64
C ALA A 534 16.09 -9.45 10.69
N THR A 535 15.76 -10.17 11.76
CA THR A 535 16.21 -11.55 12.01
C THR A 535 15.93 -12.41 10.78
N SER A 536 16.97 -13.07 10.23
CA SER A 536 17.03 -13.93 9.03
C SER A 536 17.27 -13.29 7.65
N LEU A 537 17.09 -11.97 7.48
CA LEU A 537 17.35 -11.28 6.20
C LEU A 537 18.73 -10.61 6.14
N PHE A 538 19.36 -10.45 7.30
CA PHE A 538 20.68 -9.87 7.49
C PHE A 538 21.45 -10.86 8.37
N GLY A 539 22.49 -11.49 7.83
CA GLY A 539 23.22 -12.58 8.50
C GLY A 539 23.81 -12.20 9.85
N ASN A 540 24.08 -13.19 10.69
CA ASN A 540 24.93 -13.03 11.88
C ASN A 540 26.36 -12.72 11.43
N PHE A 541 26.84 -11.50 11.61
CA PHE A 541 28.21 -11.13 11.24
C PHE A 541 29.20 -11.38 12.37
N ASP A 542 30.31 -12.03 12.01
CA ASP A 542 31.54 -12.13 12.78
C ASP A 542 32.27 -10.77 12.70
N ILE A 543 32.39 -10.08 13.84
CA ILE A 543 33.02 -8.76 13.91
C ILE A 543 34.53 -8.93 13.81
N SER A 544 35.08 -8.57 12.65
CA SER A 544 36.52 -8.29 12.54
C SER A 544 36.91 -7.16 13.48
N ASN A 545 37.55 -7.55 14.58
CA ASN A 545 38.36 -6.91 15.64
C ASN A 545 38.71 -5.40 15.66
N GLU A 546 38.21 -4.48 14.85
CA GLU A 546 38.67 -3.08 14.89
C GLU A 546 37.95 -2.16 15.88
N PHE A 547 36.88 -2.59 16.56
CA PHE A 547 36.17 -1.71 17.50
C PHE A 547 35.61 -2.43 18.75
N ILE A 548 36.46 -3.07 19.56
CA ILE A 548 36.07 -3.43 20.94
C ILE A 548 37.21 -3.12 21.92
N GLY A 549 37.01 -2.06 22.71
CA GLY A 549 37.73 -1.85 23.95
C GLY A 549 37.46 -3.00 24.93
N LYS A 550 38.55 -3.63 25.38
CA LYS A 550 38.67 -4.63 26.46
C LYS A 550 37.65 -5.78 26.47
N LYS A 551 38.10 -6.87 25.84
CA LYS A 551 37.70 -8.28 26.05
C LYS A 551 37.41 -8.59 27.53
N LYS A 552 36.20 -9.08 27.82
CA LYS A 552 35.95 -9.96 28.96
C LYS A 552 36.01 -11.40 28.46
N ASN A 553 36.70 -12.25 29.22
CA ASN A 553 37.27 -13.52 28.79
C ASN A 553 36.19 -14.58 28.46
N LEU A 554 36.17 -15.10 27.22
CA LEU A 554 35.22 -16.10 26.71
C LEU A 554 35.88 -17.48 26.47
N GLU A 555 36.95 -17.80 27.18
CA GLU A 555 37.65 -19.11 27.06
C GLU A 555 37.02 -20.23 27.90
N LYS A 556 35.95 -19.97 28.66
CA LYS A 556 35.27 -21.01 29.47
C LYS A 556 34.04 -21.66 28.84
N GLU A 557 33.57 -21.18 27.70
CA GLU A 557 32.34 -21.71 27.07
C GLU A 557 32.60 -22.50 25.78
N ARG A 558 33.87 -22.63 25.36
CA ARG A 558 34.25 -23.43 24.18
C ARG A 558 34.50 -24.92 24.45
N GLU A 559 34.36 -25.39 25.70
CA GLU A 559 34.58 -26.80 26.07
C GLU A 559 33.31 -27.59 26.42
N MET A 560 32.10 -27.08 26.16
CA MET A 560 30.87 -27.87 26.33
C MET A 560 30.11 -28.06 25.01
N ALA A 561 30.79 -28.65 24.03
CA ALA A 561 30.15 -29.25 22.86
C ALA A 561 30.20 -30.78 22.97
N THR A 562 29.57 -31.33 24.02
CA THR A 562 29.04 -32.72 24.08
C THR A 562 28.34 -32.92 25.43
N LYS A 563 27.08 -32.52 25.50
CA LYS A 563 26.07 -33.06 26.40
C LYS A 563 24.72 -32.51 25.96
N ILE A 564 23.79 -33.42 25.67
CA ILE A 564 22.37 -33.14 25.49
C ILE A 564 21.90 -32.53 26.81
N GLU A 565 21.50 -31.26 26.83
CA GLU A 565 20.76 -30.69 27.96
C GLU A 565 19.32 -31.19 27.88
N GLU A 566 18.78 -31.71 29.00
CA GLU A 566 17.37 -32.05 29.12
C GLU A 566 16.51 -30.80 28.88
N TYR A 567 15.62 -30.85 27.90
CA TYR A 567 14.72 -29.73 27.59
C TYR A 567 13.77 -29.47 28.77
N GLN A 568 13.85 -28.29 29.39
CA GLN A 568 12.89 -27.86 30.41
C GLN A 568 11.74 -27.10 29.75
N PHE A 569 10.60 -27.77 29.57
CA PHE A 569 9.37 -27.12 29.11
C PHE A 569 8.60 -26.51 30.28
N ASN A 570 8.14 -25.26 30.13
CA ASN A 570 7.25 -24.62 31.11
C ASN A 570 5.80 -25.14 31.06
N ASP A 571 5.43 -25.94 30.05
CA ASP A 571 4.06 -26.43 29.80
C ASP A 571 4.05 -27.95 29.55
N GLU A 572 3.38 -28.69 30.44
CA GLU A 572 3.30 -30.17 30.43
C GLU A 572 2.66 -30.73 29.15
N LYS A 573 1.81 -29.96 28.46
CA LYS A 573 1.18 -30.40 27.20
C LYS A 573 2.13 -30.29 26.02
N ILE A 574 3.03 -29.30 26.05
CA ILE A 574 4.08 -29.16 25.04
C ILE A 574 5.15 -30.24 25.26
N ALA A 575 5.51 -30.52 26.51
CA ALA A 575 6.39 -31.65 26.86
C ALA A 575 5.86 -32.97 26.27
N ARG A 576 4.58 -33.31 26.54
CA ARG A 576 3.95 -34.53 25.98
C ARG A 576 3.90 -34.55 24.45
N LEU A 577 3.78 -33.39 23.80
CA LEU A 577 3.83 -33.32 22.34
C LEU A 577 5.23 -33.63 21.82
N VAL A 578 6.26 -33.06 22.45
CA VAL A 578 7.67 -33.30 22.10
C VAL A 578 8.04 -34.76 22.36
N ASP A 579 7.67 -35.34 23.51
CA ASP A 579 7.90 -36.75 23.82
C ASP A 579 7.32 -37.68 22.74
N LYS A 580 6.10 -37.37 22.28
CA LYS A 580 5.40 -38.14 21.24
C LYS A 580 6.10 -38.02 19.88
N VAL A 581 6.66 -36.86 19.61
CA VAL A 581 7.40 -36.58 18.39
C VAL A 581 8.75 -37.26 18.41
N GLU A 582 9.45 -37.25 19.54
CA GLU A 582 10.68 -38.02 19.78
C GLU A 582 10.43 -39.51 19.58
N GLU A 583 9.38 -40.07 20.21
CA GLU A 583 8.98 -41.48 20.07
C GLU A 583 8.78 -41.88 18.60
N ILE A 584 8.01 -41.10 17.83
CA ILE A 584 7.81 -41.39 16.40
C ILE A 584 9.10 -41.22 15.62
N SER A 585 9.88 -40.18 15.92
CA SER A 585 11.11 -39.85 15.21
C SER A 585 12.16 -40.95 15.36
N GLU A 586 12.39 -41.43 16.58
CA GLU A 586 13.34 -42.50 16.88
C GLU A 586 12.96 -43.81 16.16
N ASN A 587 11.68 -44.17 16.19
CA ASN A 587 11.16 -45.34 15.48
C ASN A 587 11.31 -45.26 13.95
N ASN A 588 11.56 -44.07 13.41
CA ASN A 588 11.80 -43.81 12.00
C ASN A 588 13.26 -43.40 11.68
N GLY A 589 14.19 -43.62 12.63
CA GLY A 589 15.62 -43.36 12.44
C GLY A 589 16.00 -41.87 12.41
N LEU A 590 15.21 -41.03 13.10
CA LEU A 590 15.48 -39.61 13.34
C LEU A 590 15.77 -39.37 14.82
N VAL A 591 16.55 -38.33 15.11
CA VAL A 591 16.85 -37.87 16.47
C VAL A 591 16.49 -36.39 16.57
N VAL A 592 15.80 -35.99 17.64
CA VAL A 592 15.54 -34.57 17.93
C VAL A 592 16.85 -33.91 18.37
N THR A 593 17.25 -32.86 17.65
CA THR A 593 18.50 -32.13 17.88
C THR A 593 18.30 -30.81 18.59
N ASN A 594 17.10 -30.21 18.46
CA ASN A 594 16.73 -28.98 19.16
C ASN A 594 15.20 -28.79 19.19
N VAL A 595 14.69 -28.03 20.17
CA VAL A 595 13.28 -27.62 20.25
C VAL A 595 13.21 -26.13 20.60
N ASP A 596 12.41 -25.39 19.84
CA ASP A 596 12.20 -23.95 20.01
C ASP A 596 10.70 -23.65 20.15
N ASP A 597 10.30 -23.18 21.33
CA ASP A 597 8.91 -22.98 21.75
C ASP A 597 8.46 -21.50 21.73
N ARG A 598 9.19 -20.63 21.02
CA ARG A 598 8.90 -19.18 20.97
C ARG A 598 7.49 -18.88 20.45
N ASN A 599 6.70 -18.19 21.29
CA ASN A 599 5.35 -17.72 20.94
C ASN A 599 5.40 -16.41 20.14
N PHE A 600 4.82 -16.37 18.93
CA PHE A 600 4.71 -15.16 18.11
C PHE A 600 3.24 -14.71 18.04
N GLU A 601 2.93 -13.49 18.51
CA GLU A 601 1.67 -12.74 18.28
C GLU A 601 0.39 -13.59 18.03
N LYS A 602 -0.02 -14.40 19.02
CA LYS A 602 -1.22 -15.26 19.00
C LYS A 602 -1.20 -16.43 18.00
N GLN A 603 -0.10 -16.65 17.28
CA GLN A 603 0.20 -17.90 16.59
C GLN A 603 1.12 -18.75 17.47
N TYR A 604 0.50 -19.78 17.99
CA TYR A 604 1.04 -20.74 18.92
C TYR A 604 1.70 -21.87 18.12
N PHE A 605 3.02 -21.91 18.01
CA PHE A 605 3.71 -23.05 17.39
C PHE A 605 5.02 -23.39 18.09
N VAL A 606 5.50 -24.63 17.91
CA VAL A 606 6.80 -25.13 18.36
C VAL A 606 7.56 -25.61 17.13
N LEU A 607 8.85 -25.30 17.05
CA LEU A 607 9.77 -25.84 16.05
C LEU A 607 10.56 -26.98 16.69
N ILE A 608 10.56 -28.14 16.04
CA ILE A 608 11.31 -29.32 16.45
C ILE A 608 12.31 -29.63 15.34
N TYR A 609 13.59 -29.55 15.66
CA TYR A 609 14.69 -29.83 14.76
C TYR A 609 15.08 -31.29 14.90
N LEU A 610 15.22 -31.98 13.77
CA LEU A 610 15.48 -33.41 13.70
C LEU A 610 16.68 -33.67 12.78
N SER A 611 17.43 -34.74 13.04
CA SER A 611 18.49 -35.21 12.15
C SER A 611 18.40 -36.72 11.95
N ASP A 612 18.76 -37.21 10.77
CA ASP A 612 19.01 -38.65 10.56
C ASP A 612 20.49 -39.02 10.70
N VAL A 613 20.79 -40.32 10.58
CA VAL A 613 22.15 -40.89 10.63
C VAL A 613 23.07 -40.41 9.50
N GLU A 614 22.53 -39.79 8.45
CA GLU A 614 23.28 -39.20 7.34
C GLU A 614 23.50 -37.68 7.52
N ASN A 615 23.16 -37.13 8.69
CA ASN A 615 23.20 -35.70 9.03
C ASN A 615 22.26 -34.82 8.18
N ASN A 616 21.20 -35.39 7.60
CA ASN A 616 20.16 -34.59 6.95
C ASN A 616 19.31 -33.92 8.04
N ASN A 617 19.12 -32.61 7.92
CA ASN A 617 18.38 -31.82 8.90
C ASN A 617 16.92 -31.62 8.45
N TYR A 618 16.00 -31.86 9.37
CA TYR A 618 14.57 -31.66 9.19
C TYR A 618 14.06 -30.66 10.23
N VAL A 619 13.02 -29.91 9.87
CA VAL A 619 12.34 -28.97 10.77
C VAL A 619 10.86 -29.27 10.77
N MET A 620 10.33 -29.62 11.93
CA MET A 620 8.90 -29.76 12.15
C MET A 620 8.35 -28.50 12.81
N GLN A 621 7.40 -27.84 12.15
CA GLN A 621 6.63 -26.74 12.72
C GLN A 621 5.25 -27.25 13.16
N ALA A 622 4.99 -27.30 14.46
CA ALA A 622 3.73 -27.77 15.03
C ALA A 622 2.93 -26.61 15.65
N TYR A 623 1.79 -26.28 15.04
CA TYR A 623 0.86 -25.25 15.48
C TYR A 623 -0.14 -25.81 16.50
N TYR A 624 -0.41 -25.07 17.56
CA TYR A 624 -1.43 -25.39 18.55
C TYR A 624 -2.40 -24.21 18.71
N ASN A 625 -3.57 -24.45 19.31
CA ASN A 625 -4.53 -23.39 19.60
C ASN A 625 -4.30 -22.77 20.99
N SER A 626 -5.12 -21.78 21.36
CA SER A 626 -5.08 -21.16 22.70
C SER A 626 -5.34 -22.13 23.87
N ARG A 627 -5.91 -23.31 23.60
CA ARG A 627 -6.09 -24.40 24.57
C ARG A 627 -4.95 -25.44 24.53
N LYS A 628 -3.89 -25.15 23.76
CA LYS A 628 -2.68 -25.97 23.56
C LYS A 628 -2.96 -27.33 22.93
N PHE A 629 -4.03 -27.45 22.14
CA PHE A 629 -4.25 -28.62 21.29
C PHE A 629 -3.58 -28.43 19.94
N TRP A 630 -2.87 -29.46 19.50
CA TRP A 630 -2.20 -29.51 18.20
C TRP A 630 -3.22 -29.40 17.06
N THR A 631 -3.13 -28.35 16.25
CA THR A 631 -4.09 -28.05 15.16
C THR A 631 -3.56 -28.41 13.79
N LYS A 632 -2.26 -28.21 13.55
CA LYS A 632 -1.58 -28.46 12.28
C LYS A 632 -0.09 -28.70 12.53
N ALA A 633 0.54 -29.53 11.72
CA ALA A 633 2.00 -29.59 11.66
C ALA A 633 2.52 -29.78 10.25
N THR A 634 3.71 -29.27 10.02
CA THR A 634 4.46 -29.45 8.79
C THR A 634 5.88 -29.90 9.10
N LEU A 635 6.30 -31.04 8.56
CA LEU A 635 7.67 -31.51 8.61
C LEU A 635 8.35 -31.24 7.27
N ARG A 636 9.49 -30.53 7.29
CA ARG A 636 10.24 -30.12 6.11
C ARG A 636 11.66 -30.69 6.16
N SER A 637 12.20 -31.05 5.01
CA SER A 637 13.60 -31.47 4.82
C SER A 637 14.27 -30.61 3.74
N LYS A 638 15.59 -30.44 3.83
CA LYS A 638 16.42 -29.82 2.77
C LYS A 638 16.88 -30.81 1.68
N VAL A 639 16.59 -32.10 1.84
CA VAL A 639 17.00 -33.17 0.91
C VAL A 639 15.75 -33.90 0.40
N GLU A 640 15.74 -34.21 -0.90
CA GLU A 640 14.62 -34.84 -1.61
C GLU A 640 14.51 -36.33 -1.22
N ILE A 641 13.86 -36.59 -0.07
CA ILE A 641 13.61 -37.94 0.45
C ILE A 641 12.10 -38.13 0.63
N ALA A 642 11.36 -38.00 -0.48
CA ALA A 642 9.90 -38.02 -0.50
C ALA A 642 9.31 -39.30 0.14
N GLU A 643 9.88 -40.47 -0.13
CA GLU A 643 9.42 -41.76 0.42
C GLU A 643 9.58 -41.86 1.93
N LYS A 644 10.70 -41.35 2.49
CA LYS A 644 10.96 -41.35 3.93
C LYS A 644 10.04 -40.37 4.66
N LEU A 645 9.80 -39.19 4.09
CA LEU A 645 8.86 -38.20 4.63
C LEU A 645 7.39 -38.63 4.53
N GLU A 646 7.03 -39.40 3.51
CA GLU A 646 5.69 -39.96 3.37
C GLU A 646 5.43 -41.08 4.40
N SER A 647 6.42 -41.95 4.63
CA SER A 647 6.39 -42.97 5.68
C SER A 647 6.26 -42.34 7.07
N ILE A 648 7.15 -41.41 7.41
CA ILE A 648 7.13 -40.66 8.67
C ILE A 648 5.80 -39.89 8.83
N GLY A 649 5.35 -39.25 7.74
CA GLY A 649 4.11 -38.49 7.74
C GLY A 649 2.86 -39.33 7.90
N THR A 650 2.91 -40.63 7.62
CA THR A 650 1.80 -41.57 7.88
C THR A 650 1.67 -41.86 9.37
N GLU A 651 2.79 -42.01 10.08
CA GLU A 651 2.79 -42.19 11.55
C GLU A 651 2.34 -40.93 12.28
N PHE A 652 2.82 -39.75 11.86
CA PHE A 652 2.34 -38.49 12.45
C PHE A 652 0.86 -38.21 12.18
N ARG A 653 0.31 -38.66 11.04
CA ARG A 653 -1.13 -38.56 10.73
C ARG A 653 -2.02 -39.39 11.65
N LYS A 654 -1.50 -40.44 12.28
CA LYS A 654 -2.23 -41.21 13.31
C LYS A 654 -2.47 -40.39 14.59
N ILE A 655 -1.62 -39.39 14.84
CA ILE A 655 -1.72 -38.51 16.02
C ILE A 655 -2.42 -37.19 15.67
N ASN A 656 -2.19 -36.66 14.46
CA ASN A 656 -2.90 -35.51 13.95
C ASN A 656 -3.25 -35.67 12.46
N PRO A 657 -4.54 -35.87 12.12
CA PRO A 657 -4.99 -36.03 10.73
C PRO A 657 -4.63 -34.86 9.81
N ASN A 658 -4.39 -33.66 10.37
CA ASN A 658 -4.01 -32.45 9.63
C ASN A 658 -2.49 -32.29 9.45
N PHE A 659 -1.69 -33.30 9.80
CA PHE A 659 -0.26 -33.32 9.54
C PHE A 659 0.02 -33.37 8.03
N ARG A 660 0.94 -32.51 7.56
CA ARG A 660 1.43 -32.53 6.17
C ARG A 660 2.95 -32.73 6.18
N GLY A 661 3.42 -33.84 5.62
CA GLY A 661 4.83 -33.99 5.28
C GLY A 661 5.07 -33.43 3.88
N SER A 662 6.07 -32.57 3.71
CA SER A 662 6.52 -32.16 2.38
C SER A 662 8.04 -32.29 2.29
N ALA A 663 8.51 -32.98 1.25
CA ALA A 663 9.87 -32.78 0.76
C ALA A 663 9.83 -31.49 -0.05
N ASP A 664 10.32 -30.39 0.50
CA ASP A 664 10.31 -29.13 -0.23
C ASP A 664 11.50 -29.13 -1.22
N ASN A 665 11.17 -29.13 -2.52
CA ASN A 665 11.97 -28.48 -3.55
C ASN A 665 11.66 -26.96 -3.62
N GLU A 666 11.03 -26.38 -2.59
CA GLU A 666 10.62 -24.97 -2.49
C GLU A 666 11.39 -24.20 -1.41
#